data_AF-A0A6L8T155-F1
#
_entry.id   AF-A0A6L8T155-F1
#
_cell.length_a   1.000
_cell.length_b   1.000
_cell.length_c   1.000
_cell.angle_alpha   90.00
_cell.angle_beta   90.00
_cell.angle_gamma   90.00
#
_symmetry.space_group_name_H-M   'P 1'
#
loop_
_entity.id
_entity.type
_entity.pdbx_description
1 polymer ?
#
loop_
_entity_poly.entity_id
_entity_poly.type
_entity_poly.pdbx_seq_one_letter_code
_entity_poly.pdbx_strand_id
1 'polypeptide(L)'
;MTEREIPYKIYEFYRNNPEETDREAYLYEVYGDVKREAHTKDGILTAESCPSGFYILWSKETSMKEAFWYWDEVSFEIGKRIERGTYLPLLSVSEQAIENGEDIEETLQPENTQEVFEEKKPFPLEEIGIAFYKQNIQADILKKMLCLVYTTNQLPEEKNHFLKMLLLREVPEGQPYYLVRTEHGNYELCIQESGIRITLPESQDFLQELSWDQFGGLTAHLAEDDQIAYTEDAETLEQQENMYRLLPWFPALWEEYTAILQKEDSFWEEKNLVQTDSREEAGDYYYPEGWLQFTGGDKSRYQKNIRSIRILKILEQEERNATKEEQEILAGYVGWGGLPNAFNSKRPEWKKEYQELKELLTAEEYAQARASVNSSFYTPPEVVRGVYKALEQFGFQKGKILEPAMGIGNFFHGLPESMRKSQLYGVEIDSISGRIAQKLHPSANIQIKGFEKTEFEDNSFDVVVGNVPFGDFRLYDPRYKKMKLKVHDYFIRKSMDLLRPGGILAVVTSKGTLDKNDSTVRKNLAEQADLLGAVRLPADSFGKSANTAVTSDLLFFQKKAEPLMGEPIWTYTGLTEDMVPVNEYYLEHPEMMLGKMVWFEQFFGKDSKYTALVNNAEDFDLEKGILDAVGELPQNCYEESIAEKKEEAQDVLAASPKIPNYTFTVIQDEVYYREGESLYRSQAKESVKRRIRAMHKIRLLVREILQIQQENCSDQELKKAQEQLNRLYDAFVKTHGYFCDRTNKMAFRQDNDYPLLSSLEVVDEDKNVTKADIFYKRTIRPRDVIDKVENAQEALHISLSEYNRVDIPYMLSLYPGNRKELIRELKGLIYQNPVLAKEDDPNAGWETADEYLSGNVRQKLRIARIYAQNNPLFADNVEALEKVQPKDLTAPEISVKLGTTWIENEDYEQFIYELLEIPENNQRNYCTHIGHALKVERLDADMSYHIDRGNFFGGTIRTRETYGTRFMDAISIIEELLNSRIVTIRDRVQEGEKVRYVINRKETMLARDKAEQIKEAFRDWIFKEPKRRKKYVDFYNETFNCDRQRSYDGSYLKLPGLNPLLKLRPYQKNAVARALLCGGNTLLAHTVGAGKSLEMICICMEMRRLGLATKPLLTVPNHLTFQMGAEFLRAYPDAKILITRKEDFQKENRRRMIARMATGDYDCIIIGHTQFQRIAISPDRQRAMIEEQAEQLVEAISRAREEDGKNWSIKQMESRKKKLLQKIEELNNEEIKDDVMYFEETGVDALFVDEAHLFKNCAKRCRTR
;
A
#
# COMPACT_ATOMS: atom_id res chain seq x y z
N MET A 1 35.99 20.71 -39.72
CA MET A 1 36.17 19.28 -39.22
C MET A 1 35.11 18.36 -39.85
N THR A 2 35.36 17.18 -40.87
CA THR A 2 34.33 16.20 -41.31
C THR A 2 33.62 15.56 -40.11
N GLU A 3 32.24 15.04 -40.23
CA GLU A 3 31.38 14.34 -39.23
C GLU A 3 32.08 13.10 -38.66
N ARG A 4 33.18 12.86 -39.04
CA ARG A 4 34.03 11.79 -38.43
C ARG A 4 35.30 12.40 -37.83
N GLU A 5 35.69 13.62 -37.91
CA GLU A 5 36.85 14.21 -37.19
C GLU A 5 36.39 15.00 -35.96
N ILE A 6 34.98 15.09 -35.88
CA ILE A 6 34.51 15.91 -34.73
C ILE A 6 34.43 15.04 -33.48
N PRO A 7 34.10 13.83 -33.64
CA PRO A 7 34.10 12.96 -32.45
C PRO A 7 35.52 12.54 -32.05
N TYR A 8 36.48 12.55 -32.90
CA TYR A 8 37.90 12.21 -32.67
C TYR A 8 38.65 13.39 -32.02
N LYS A 9 38.36 14.55 -32.17
CA LYS A 9 38.94 15.73 -31.50
C LYS A 9 38.25 15.99 -30.16
N ILE A 10 36.88 15.51 -30.19
CA ILE A 10 36.11 15.57 -28.93
C ILE A 10 36.56 14.43 -28.01
N TYR A 11 36.88 13.39 -28.60
CA TYR A 11 37.48 12.23 -27.90
C TYR A 11 38.93 12.53 -27.52
N GLU A 12 39.79 13.18 -28.13
CA GLU A 12 41.18 13.59 -27.82
C GLU A 12 41.21 14.67 -26.74
N PHE A 13 40.22 15.58 -26.61
CA PHE A 13 40.05 16.63 -25.59
C PHE A 13 39.65 16.01 -24.25
N TYR A 14 38.83 14.93 -24.23
CA TYR A 14 38.37 14.27 -22.99
C TYR A 14 39.39 13.21 -22.54
N ARG A 15 40.13 12.74 -23.52
CA ARG A 15 41.21 11.78 -23.23
C ARG A 15 42.43 12.48 -22.63
N ASN A 16 42.85 13.69 -22.93
CA ASN A 16 44.06 14.41 -22.45
C ASN A 16 43.72 15.31 -21.26
N ASN A 17 42.30 15.36 -20.80
CA ASN A 17 41.86 16.14 -19.61
C ASN A 17 40.84 15.34 -18.81
N PRO A 18 41.23 14.27 -18.09
CA PRO A 18 40.41 13.17 -17.54
C PRO A 18 39.69 13.60 -16.25
N GLU A 19 40.17 14.81 -15.53
CA GLU A 19 39.49 15.28 -14.31
C GLU A 19 38.63 16.51 -14.63
N GLU A 20 37.36 16.53 -14.18
CA GLU A 20 36.32 17.55 -14.42
C GLU A 20 36.81 18.95 -14.04
N THR A 21 37.78 19.12 -13.15
CA THR A 21 38.35 20.41 -12.66
C THR A 21 39.45 20.91 -13.60
N ASP A 22 40.10 20.16 -14.50
CA ASP A 22 41.14 20.45 -15.52
C ASP A 22 40.48 20.77 -16.86
N ARG A 23 39.14 20.17 -17.06
CA ARG A 23 38.33 20.45 -18.27
C ARG A 23 37.59 21.78 -18.12
N GLU A 24 37.33 22.16 -16.78
CA GLU A 24 36.70 23.43 -16.39
C GLU A 24 37.72 24.58 -16.36
N ALA A 25 39.01 24.31 -16.03
CA ALA A 25 40.14 25.26 -16.00
C ALA A 25 40.64 25.53 -17.43
N TYR A 26 40.44 24.50 -18.57
CA TYR A 26 40.77 24.56 -20.02
C TYR A 26 39.66 25.30 -20.78
N LEU A 27 38.39 25.22 -20.34
CA LEU A 27 37.22 25.86 -20.98
C LEU A 27 37.04 27.28 -20.46
N TYR A 28 37.63 27.56 -19.19
CA TYR A 28 37.70 28.91 -18.59
C TYR A 28 38.89 29.69 -19.13
N GLU A 29 40.02 29.01 -19.61
CA GLU A 29 41.25 29.57 -20.20
C GLU A 29 41.06 29.83 -21.71
N VAL A 30 40.00 29.09 -22.49
CA VAL A 30 39.76 29.15 -23.94
C VAL A 30 38.57 30.07 -24.22
N TYR A 31 37.70 30.31 -23.34
CA TYR A 31 36.48 31.04 -23.75
C TYR A 31 36.10 32.04 -22.67
N GLY A 32 37.20 32.46 -22.03
CA GLY A 32 36.81 33.54 -21.07
C GLY A 32 35.33 33.95 -21.24
N ASP A 33 34.61 34.37 -20.21
CA ASP A 33 33.20 34.79 -20.06
C ASP A 33 32.63 35.38 -21.36
N VAL A 34 31.92 34.52 -22.35
CA VAL A 34 30.98 35.36 -23.15
C VAL A 34 30.09 34.41 -23.96
N LYS A 35 28.61 34.54 -23.89
CA LYS A 35 27.26 34.83 -24.42
C LYS A 35 27.09 34.29 -25.85
N ARG A 36 25.87 33.53 -26.17
CA ARG A 36 25.14 32.85 -27.25
C ARG A 36 24.47 33.87 -28.18
N GLU A 37 25.00 34.02 -29.47
CA GLU A 37 24.18 34.47 -30.62
C GLU A 37 24.40 33.53 -31.81
N ALA A 38 23.19 33.15 -32.69
CA ALA A 38 22.62 32.61 -33.94
C ALA A 38 23.22 33.32 -35.17
N HIS A 39 23.80 32.54 -36.16
CA HIS A 39 23.55 33.00 -37.55
C HIS A 39 23.32 31.80 -38.46
N THR A 40 22.06 31.70 -39.19
CA THR A 40 21.30 31.28 -40.39
C THR A 40 21.81 32.00 -41.65
N LYS A 41 22.08 31.30 -42.88
CA LYS A 41 22.46 31.56 -44.28
C LYS A 41 21.24 32.05 -45.07
N ASP A 42 21.27 33.04 -46.01
CA ASP A 42 20.75 34.07 -46.92
C ASP A 42 19.52 33.57 -47.68
N GLY A 43 18.40 34.23 -47.23
CA GLY A 43 17.05 34.42 -47.79
C GLY A 43 15.99 33.74 -46.91
N ILE A 44 16.49 33.06 -45.85
CA ILE A 44 15.52 32.50 -44.87
C ILE A 44 15.77 33.16 -43.51
N LEU A 45 14.84 33.86 -43.36
CA LEU A 45 15.05 34.72 -42.18
C LEU A 45 14.79 33.93 -40.90
N THR A 46 13.78 32.90 -40.93
CA THR A 46 13.60 32.04 -39.75
C THR A 46 12.83 30.78 -40.17
N ALA A 47 13.41 29.70 -39.58
CA ALA A 47 12.66 28.44 -39.80
C ALA A 47 12.49 27.71 -38.46
N GLU A 48 11.11 27.51 -38.09
CA GLU A 48 10.84 26.94 -36.75
C GLU A 48 9.83 25.80 -36.86
N SER A 49 10.20 24.77 -36.16
CA SER A 49 9.26 23.63 -36.17
C SER A 49 8.43 23.61 -34.87
N CYS A 50 7.08 23.39 -35.08
CA CYS A 50 6.22 23.27 -33.88
C CYS A 50 5.30 22.05 -34.01
N PRO A 51 4.60 21.71 -32.92
CA PRO A 51 3.90 20.42 -32.83
C PRO A 51 2.82 20.29 -33.91
N SER A 52 2.37 21.43 -34.68
CA SER A 52 1.26 21.29 -35.65
C SER A 52 1.79 21.46 -37.08
N GLY A 53 3.11 21.65 -37.31
CA GLY A 53 3.68 21.69 -38.68
C GLY A 53 4.88 22.65 -38.75
N PHE A 54 5.57 22.81 -39.85
CA PHE A 54 6.86 23.50 -40.01
C PHE A 54 6.67 24.84 -40.71
N TYR A 55 7.19 25.98 -39.99
CA TYR A 55 6.95 27.36 -40.50
C TYR A 55 8.28 27.98 -40.92
N ILE A 56 8.22 28.52 -42.18
CA ILE A 56 9.47 29.20 -42.54
C ILE A 56 9.16 30.57 -43.13
N LEU A 57 10.14 31.46 -42.81
CA LEU A 57 10.00 32.84 -43.29
C LEU A 57 11.30 33.26 -43.99
N TRP A 58 11.01 33.74 -45.24
CA TRP A 58 12.27 34.13 -45.86
C TRP A 58 12.05 35.28 -46.84
N SER A 59 13.18 35.98 -47.10
CA SER A 59 13.03 37.18 -47.94
C SER A 59 13.50 36.88 -49.37
N LYS A 60 12.69 37.23 -50.35
CA LYS A 60 13.12 37.13 -51.77
C LYS A 60 12.97 38.49 -52.44
N GLU A 61 14.08 39.08 -52.69
CA GLU A 61 14.32 40.42 -53.27
C GLU A 61 13.88 41.52 -52.32
N THR A 62 12.60 42.45 -52.61
CA THR A 62 12.24 43.51 -51.64
C THR A 62 10.96 43.12 -50.89
N SER A 63 10.43 41.76 -51.06
CA SER A 63 9.21 41.41 -50.30
C SER A 63 9.46 40.11 -49.51
N MET A 64 8.67 40.06 -48.16
CA MET A 64 8.87 38.95 -47.20
C MET A 64 7.76 37.90 -47.39
N LYS A 65 8.40 36.62 -47.64
CA LYS A 65 7.40 35.54 -47.84
C LYS A 65 7.43 34.56 -46.66
N GLU A 66 6.00 34.12 -46.26
CA GLU A 66 6.00 33.13 -45.15
C GLU A 66 5.14 31.93 -45.54
N ALA A 67 5.70 30.77 -45.12
CA ALA A 67 4.86 29.58 -45.35
C ALA A 67 4.89 28.67 -44.12
N PHE A 68 3.54 28.03 -43.94
CA PHE A 68 3.45 27.07 -42.81
C PHE A 68 2.84 25.76 -43.31
N TRP A 69 3.66 24.73 -43.10
CA TRP A 69 3.13 23.41 -43.52
C TRP A 69 2.79 22.55 -42.29
N TYR A 70 1.58 21.89 -42.41
CA TYR A 70 1.25 20.98 -41.29
C TYR A 70 1.90 19.61 -41.51
N TRP A 71 2.32 18.99 -40.44
CA TRP A 71 3.17 17.78 -40.52
C TRP A 71 2.43 16.66 -41.26
N ASP A 72 0.99 16.84 -41.27
CA ASP A 72 0.21 15.78 -41.94
C ASP A 72 0.24 15.99 -43.47
N GLU A 73 0.48 17.17 -43.97
CA GLU A 73 0.60 17.51 -45.40
C GLU A 73 2.04 17.34 -45.90
N VAL A 74 3.09 17.51 -45.01
CA VAL A 74 4.51 17.34 -45.33
C VAL A 74 4.85 15.84 -45.38
N SER A 75 4.14 15.06 -44.58
CA SER A 75 4.32 13.60 -44.51
C SER A 75 3.56 12.92 -45.66
N PHE A 76 2.37 13.56 -46.04
CA PHE A 76 1.59 13.06 -47.19
C PHE A 76 2.31 13.39 -48.51
N GLU A 77 3.16 14.45 -48.71
CA GLU A 77 3.87 14.87 -49.94
C GLU A 77 5.24 14.17 -50.05
N ILE A 78 5.89 13.75 -48.90
CA ILE A 78 7.16 13.00 -48.87
C ILE A 78 6.88 11.53 -49.19
N GLY A 79 5.59 11.17 -48.79
CA GLY A 79 5.09 9.82 -49.16
C GLY A 79 4.77 9.73 -50.66
N LYS A 80 4.36 10.84 -51.31
CA LYS A 80 4.06 10.90 -52.77
C LYS A 80 5.36 11.01 -53.59
N ARG A 81 6.50 11.52 -52.99
CA ARG A 81 7.76 11.74 -53.74
C ARG A 81 8.67 10.52 -53.63
N ILE A 82 8.41 9.77 -52.51
CA ILE A 82 9.15 8.49 -52.35
C ILE A 82 8.46 7.41 -53.19
N GLU A 83 7.05 7.64 -53.41
CA GLU A 83 6.31 6.71 -54.28
C GLU A 83 6.59 6.99 -55.75
N ARG A 84 7.20 8.24 -56.00
CA ARG A 84 7.48 8.62 -57.40
C ARG A 84 8.98 8.56 -57.68
N GLY A 85 9.74 7.97 -56.60
CA GLY A 85 11.18 7.68 -56.81
C GLY A 85 11.95 8.91 -57.35
N THR A 86 11.72 10.08 -57.02
CA THR A 86 12.55 11.20 -57.52
C THR A 86 13.25 11.88 -56.33
N TYR A 87 14.42 11.23 -55.86
CA TYR A 87 15.35 12.14 -55.15
C TYR A 87 16.78 11.82 -55.58
N LEU A 88 17.60 12.96 -55.99
CA LEU A 88 18.96 12.89 -56.56
C LEU A 88 20.02 13.02 -55.47
N PRO A 89 21.33 12.51 -55.74
CA PRO A 89 22.50 12.14 -54.92
C PRO A 89 23.57 13.25 -54.93
N LEU A 90 24.30 13.55 -53.75
CA LEU A 90 25.52 14.35 -54.08
C LEU A 90 26.73 13.74 -53.36
N LEU A 91 27.76 13.28 -54.15
CA LEU A 91 29.16 13.08 -54.54
C LEU A 91 30.03 14.28 -54.14
N SER A 92 31.29 13.95 -53.63
CA SER A 92 32.75 13.92 -53.46
C SER A 92 33.45 14.95 -54.35
N VAL A 93 34.34 15.86 -53.79
CA VAL A 93 35.53 16.31 -54.55
C VAL A 93 36.80 15.81 -53.82
N SER A 94 37.42 14.63 -54.25
CA SER A 94 38.71 13.97 -54.54
C SER A 94 39.86 14.98 -54.63
N GLU A 95 41.03 14.72 -53.92
CA GLU A 95 42.44 14.26 -53.91
C GLU A 95 43.37 15.29 -54.53
N GLN A 96 44.55 15.78 -53.82
CA GLN A 96 45.99 15.55 -54.12
C GLN A 96 46.78 16.83 -53.83
N ALA A 97 47.79 16.75 -52.86
CA ALA A 97 49.16 17.23 -53.20
C ALA A 97 50.05 17.12 -51.95
N ILE A 98 51.04 16.04 -51.93
CA ILE A 98 52.50 15.97 -52.11
C ILE A 98 53.19 16.88 -51.08
N GLU A 99 53.92 16.18 -50.20
CA GLU A 99 55.40 16.21 -50.19
C GLU A 99 55.91 17.41 -49.39
N ASN A 100 56.49 17.13 -48.29
CA ASN A 100 57.89 17.60 -48.11
C ASN A 100 58.11 18.03 -46.65
N GLY A 101 58.83 17.19 -45.93
CA GLY A 101 60.26 17.54 -45.64
C GLY A 101 60.39 18.16 -44.24
N GLU A 102 60.88 17.36 -43.33
CA GLU A 102 62.23 17.40 -42.74
C GLU A 102 62.22 18.23 -41.45
N ASP A 103 62.81 17.51 -40.40
CA ASP A 103 64.14 17.51 -39.76
C ASP A 103 64.00 17.84 -38.27
N ILE A 104 64.65 16.90 -37.45
CA ILE A 104 65.99 16.69 -36.87
C ILE A 104 65.89 16.87 -35.35
N GLU A 105 66.21 15.76 -34.65
CA GLU A 105 67.25 15.09 -33.84
C GLU A 105 67.67 15.97 -32.65
N GLU A 106 67.81 15.30 -31.44
CA GLU A 106 69.05 14.98 -30.71
C GLU A 106 68.73 14.83 -29.21
N THR A 107 68.98 13.61 -28.65
CA THR A 107 69.91 12.74 -27.92
C THR A 107 70.26 13.35 -26.56
N LEU A 108 70.27 12.49 -25.46
CA LEU A 108 71.40 11.90 -24.72
C LEU A 108 70.91 11.40 -23.36
N GLN A 109 71.01 10.04 -23.11
CA GLN A 109 71.50 8.85 -22.40
C GLN A 109 71.66 9.11 -20.91
N PRO A 110 72.01 7.95 -20.00
CA PRO A 110 71.72 6.61 -19.46
C PRO A 110 72.17 6.47 -18.00
N GLU A 111 71.53 5.56 -17.19
CA GLU A 111 71.94 4.30 -16.54
C GLU A 111 71.55 4.33 -15.06
N ASN A 112 70.88 3.24 -14.59
CA ASN A 112 71.38 2.24 -13.61
C ASN A 112 70.22 1.36 -13.15
N THR A 113 70.29 0.03 -13.43
CA THR A 113 70.34 -1.38 -12.99
C THR A 113 69.61 -1.56 -11.65
N GLN A 114 68.53 -2.41 -11.68
CA GLN A 114 68.47 -3.53 -10.71
C GLN A 114 67.23 -4.39 -11.02
N GLU A 115 67.46 -5.53 -11.68
CA GLU A 115 66.98 -6.94 -11.69
C GLU A 115 66.05 -7.21 -10.50
N VAL A 116 64.64 -7.19 -10.79
CA VAL A 116 63.54 -7.75 -9.97
C VAL A 116 62.83 -8.84 -10.79
N PHE A 117 63.13 -10.12 -10.51
CA PHE A 117 62.29 -11.35 -10.61
C PHE A 117 60.83 -11.00 -10.86
N GLU A 118 60.37 -10.78 -12.15
CA GLU A 118 58.98 -10.60 -12.64
C GLU A 118 58.16 -11.87 -12.41
N GLU A 119 57.44 -12.00 -11.32
CA GLU A 119 56.11 -12.59 -11.11
C GLU A 119 55.27 -12.58 -12.39
N LYS A 120 55.35 -13.60 -13.23
CA LYS A 120 54.48 -13.83 -14.40
C LYS A 120 53.05 -13.32 -14.16
N LYS A 121 52.60 -12.09 -14.54
CA LYS A 121 51.27 -11.48 -14.74
C LYS A 121 50.23 -12.54 -15.12
N PRO A 122 49.06 -12.64 -14.32
CA PRO A 122 47.95 -13.55 -14.63
C PRO A 122 47.46 -13.42 -16.08
N PHE A 123 47.52 -14.51 -16.89
CA PHE A 123 47.01 -14.64 -18.27
C PHE A 123 45.56 -14.15 -18.37
N PRO A 124 45.15 -12.97 -18.99
CA PRO A 124 43.82 -12.32 -19.03
C PRO A 124 42.89 -13.01 -20.04
N LEU A 125 42.50 -14.21 -19.83
CA LEU A 125 41.71 -15.04 -20.76
C LEU A 125 40.34 -14.42 -21.02
N GLU A 126 39.73 -13.74 -20.11
CA GLU A 126 38.40 -13.09 -20.29
C GLU A 126 38.52 -11.86 -21.20
N GLU A 127 39.57 -11.08 -20.96
CA GLU A 127 39.78 -9.89 -21.82
C GLU A 127 40.04 -10.30 -23.28
N ILE A 128 40.72 -11.44 -23.34
CA ILE A 128 41.02 -11.94 -24.70
C ILE A 128 39.73 -12.43 -25.35
N GLY A 129 38.84 -13.12 -24.52
CA GLY A 129 37.52 -13.59 -25.02
C GLY A 129 36.62 -12.42 -25.44
N ILE A 130 36.64 -11.28 -24.65
CA ILE A 130 35.79 -10.10 -24.97
C ILE A 130 36.30 -9.45 -26.27
N ALA A 131 37.58 -9.34 -26.29
CA ALA A 131 38.18 -8.70 -27.50
C ALA A 131 37.95 -9.59 -28.74
N PHE A 132 37.94 -10.88 -28.54
CA PHE A 132 37.75 -11.82 -29.68
C PHE A 132 36.33 -11.68 -30.24
N TYR A 133 35.27 -11.68 -29.42
CA TYR A 133 33.89 -11.62 -29.94
C TYR A 133 33.56 -10.23 -30.47
N LYS A 134 34.27 -9.21 -29.91
CA LYS A 134 34.04 -7.82 -30.38
C LYS A 134 34.69 -7.60 -31.75
N GLN A 135 35.87 -8.21 -31.97
CA GLN A 135 36.67 -7.87 -33.16
C GLN A 135 36.42 -8.91 -34.27
N ASN A 136 35.99 -10.13 -33.83
CA ASN A 136 36.09 -11.18 -34.87
C ASN A 136 34.70 -11.75 -35.17
N ILE A 137 33.66 -11.44 -34.33
CA ILE A 137 32.26 -11.73 -34.69
C ILE A 137 31.47 -10.41 -34.65
N GLN A 138 31.49 -9.70 -35.76
CA GLN A 138 31.03 -8.29 -35.80
C GLN A 138 29.54 -8.22 -36.17
N ALA A 139 29.05 -9.34 -36.69
CA ALA A 139 27.63 -9.32 -37.07
C ALA A 139 26.73 -9.53 -35.84
N ASP A 140 25.79 -8.62 -35.73
CA ASP A 140 24.91 -8.63 -34.54
C ASP A 140 23.97 -9.85 -34.57
N ILE A 141 23.70 -10.37 -35.77
CA ILE A 141 22.79 -11.53 -35.87
C ILE A 141 23.51 -12.80 -35.41
N LEU A 142 24.76 -12.97 -35.58
CA LEU A 142 25.54 -14.14 -35.11
C LEU A 142 25.82 -14.04 -33.61
N LYS A 143 26.09 -12.78 -33.09
CA LYS A 143 26.26 -12.59 -31.63
C LYS A 143 24.95 -12.87 -30.88
N LYS A 144 23.85 -12.46 -31.57
CA LYS A 144 22.52 -12.76 -30.97
C LYS A 144 22.27 -14.27 -30.94
N MET A 145 22.58 -15.02 -31.98
CA MET A 145 22.39 -16.49 -32.01
C MET A 145 23.26 -17.16 -30.93
N LEU A 146 24.42 -16.71 -30.81
CA LEU A 146 25.35 -17.27 -29.80
C LEU A 146 24.83 -17.03 -28.38
N CYS A 147 24.32 -15.83 -28.16
CA CYS A 147 23.84 -15.50 -26.80
C CYS A 147 22.54 -16.24 -26.49
N LEU A 148 21.72 -16.40 -27.48
CA LEU A 148 20.42 -17.06 -27.25
C LEU A 148 20.61 -18.57 -27.07
N VAL A 149 21.49 -19.21 -27.79
CA VAL A 149 21.77 -20.65 -27.64
C VAL A 149 22.40 -20.92 -26.26
N TYR A 150 23.27 -20.06 -25.81
CA TYR A 150 24.00 -20.35 -24.55
C TYR A 150 23.18 -19.90 -23.34
N THR A 151 21.92 -19.44 -23.73
CA THR A 151 20.96 -19.14 -22.63
C THR A 151 19.86 -20.19 -22.60
N THR A 152 20.00 -21.25 -23.49
CA THR A 152 19.02 -22.35 -23.49
C THR A 152 19.49 -23.47 -22.54
N ASN A 153 18.56 -24.50 -22.19
CA ASN A 153 18.89 -25.60 -21.25
C ASN A 153 19.46 -26.81 -22.00
N GLN A 154 19.99 -26.64 -23.16
CA GLN A 154 20.53 -27.79 -23.93
C GLN A 154 21.91 -28.19 -23.40
N LEU A 155 22.29 -29.53 -23.60
CA LEU A 155 23.55 -30.11 -23.06
C LEU A 155 24.77 -29.35 -23.60
N PRO A 156 25.76 -29.11 -22.71
CA PRO A 156 27.00 -28.40 -23.06
C PRO A 156 27.61 -28.95 -24.35
N GLU A 157 27.35 -30.22 -24.66
CA GLU A 157 27.93 -30.80 -25.89
C GLU A 157 27.25 -30.22 -27.14
N GLU A 158 25.94 -29.94 -26.97
CA GLU A 158 25.17 -29.35 -28.10
C GLU A 158 25.51 -27.87 -28.29
N LYS A 159 25.76 -27.23 -27.21
CA LYS A 159 26.14 -25.81 -27.27
C LYS A 159 27.57 -25.64 -27.80
N ASN A 160 28.41 -26.59 -27.37
CA ASN A 160 29.81 -26.54 -27.84
C ASN A 160 29.90 -26.89 -29.32
N HIS A 161 29.01 -27.80 -29.70
CA HIS A 161 28.95 -28.16 -31.12
C HIS A 161 28.51 -26.95 -31.98
N PHE A 162 27.46 -26.20 -31.45
CA PHE A 162 27.01 -24.99 -32.17
C PHE A 162 28.14 -23.94 -32.25
N LEU A 163 28.85 -23.76 -31.16
CA LEU A 163 29.97 -22.80 -31.10
C LEU A 163 31.10 -23.22 -32.04
N LYS A 164 31.34 -24.53 -32.04
CA LYS A 164 32.36 -25.06 -32.96
C LYS A 164 31.96 -24.81 -34.43
N MET A 165 30.74 -24.96 -34.80
CA MET A 165 30.25 -24.72 -36.18
C MET A 165 30.32 -23.24 -36.55
N LEU A 166 30.01 -22.45 -35.53
CA LEU A 166 30.03 -20.98 -35.78
C LEU A 166 31.45 -20.51 -36.02
N LEU A 167 32.48 -21.10 -35.33
CA LEU A 167 33.84 -20.52 -35.35
C LEU A 167 34.68 -21.22 -36.43
N LEU A 168 34.39 -22.37 -36.91
CA LEU A 168 35.18 -23.10 -37.92
C LEU A 168 34.65 -22.77 -39.32
N ARG A 169 33.65 -21.78 -39.39
CA ARG A 169 32.85 -21.40 -40.57
C ARG A 169 33.57 -20.33 -41.37
N GLU A 170 34.96 -20.14 -40.97
CA GLU A 170 35.67 -19.09 -41.72
C GLU A 170 36.96 -19.68 -42.31
N VAL A 171 37.04 -20.77 -43.26
CA VAL A 171 38.16 -20.70 -44.22
C VAL A 171 38.11 -21.95 -45.11
N PRO A 172 38.31 -21.84 -46.53
CA PRO A 172 38.78 -22.89 -47.45
C PRO A 172 40.30 -23.09 -47.36
N GLU A 173 40.75 -24.16 -46.64
CA GLU A 173 41.97 -25.00 -46.55
C GLU A 173 43.12 -24.24 -45.87
N GLY A 174 42.97 -24.09 -44.47
CA GLY A 174 44.04 -23.85 -43.47
C GLY A 174 43.44 -23.29 -42.17
N GLN A 175 44.11 -23.68 -40.90
CA GLN A 175 43.79 -23.37 -39.49
C GLN A 175 43.52 -21.87 -39.29
N PRO A 176 42.08 -21.40 -38.96
CA PRO A 176 41.74 -19.97 -38.82
C PRO A 176 42.51 -19.31 -37.65
N TYR A 177 43.34 -18.27 -38.04
CA TYR A 177 44.07 -17.53 -36.98
C TYR A 177 43.40 -16.16 -36.77
N TYR A 178 43.08 -15.84 -35.36
CA TYR A 178 42.51 -14.51 -35.03
C TYR A 178 43.48 -13.72 -34.14
N LEU A 179 43.66 -12.51 -34.64
CA LEU A 179 44.52 -11.65 -33.79
C LEU A 179 43.65 -10.78 -32.87
N VAL A 180 43.92 -10.92 -31.48
CA VAL A 180 43.12 -10.12 -30.51
C VAL A 180 44.06 -9.15 -29.76
N ARG A 181 43.55 -7.89 -29.78
CA ARG A 181 44.39 -6.88 -29.08
C ARG A 181 43.73 -6.49 -27.75
N THR A 182 44.55 -6.71 -26.67
CA THR A 182 44.03 -6.28 -25.34
C THR A 182 45.00 -5.27 -24.72
N GLU A 183 44.60 -4.70 -23.61
CA GLU A 183 45.44 -3.70 -22.90
C GLU A 183 46.74 -4.32 -22.38
N HIS A 184 46.77 -5.77 -22.44
CA HIS A 184 47.95 -6.48 -21.90
C HIS A 184 48.79 -7.08 -23.03
N GLY A 185 48.48 -6.72 -24.30
CA GLY A 185 49.33 -7.16 -25.43
C GLY A 185 48.50 -7.89 -26.50
N ASN A 186 49.21 -8.27 -27.68
CA ASN A 186 48.50 -8.92 -28.82
C ASN A 186 48.62 -10.45 -28.71
N TYR A 187 47.40 -11.02 -28.90
CA TYR A 187 47.38 -12.49 -28.78
C TYR A 187 46.80 -13.09 -30.07
N GLU A 188 47.51 -14.32 -30.39
CA GLU A 188 46.99 -15.01 -31.59
C GLU A 188 46.20 -16.26 -31.19
N LEU A 189 44.86 -16.26 -31.67
CA LEU A 189 44.01 -17.43 -31.37
C LEU A 189 43.87 -18.27 -32.64
N CYS A 190 44.42 -19.49 -32.45
CA CYS A 190 44.27 -20.43 -33.57
C CYS A 190 43.15 -21.45 -33.29
N ILE A 191 42.07 -21.40 -34.14
CA ILE A 191 40.92 -22.31 -33.92
C ILE A 191 41.22 -23.65 -34.60
N GLN A 192 41.19 -24.77 -33.77
CA GLN A 192 41.47 -26.14 -34.30
C GLN A 192 40.28 -27.05 -33.99
N GLU A 193 40.38 -28.25 -34.67
CA GLU A 193 39.29 -29.21 -34.45
C GLU A 193 39.23 -29.68 -32.98
N SER A 194 40.32 -29.68 -32.28
CA SER A 194 40.39 -30.19 -30.88
C SER A 194 40.25 -29.04 -29.87
N GLY A 195 40.00 -27.60 -30.34
CA GLY A 195 39.83 -26.49 -29.37
C GLY A 195 40.56 -25.23 -29.86
N ILE A 196 40.93 -24.30 -28.89
CA ILE A 196 41.51 -23.01 -29.32
C ILE A 196 42.91 -22.87 -28.69
N ARG A 197 43.83 -22.63 -29.70
CA ARG A 197 45.21 -22.42 -29.22
C ARG A 197 45.57 -20.93 -29.22
N ILE A 198 46.19 -20.47 -28.04
CA ILE A 198 46.50 -19.02 -27.94
C ILE A 198 48.02 -18.85 -27.93
N THR A 199 48.57 -18.04 -28.88
CA THR A 199 50.03 -17.81 -28.93
C THR A 199 50.33 -16.31 -29.01
N LEU A 200 51.65 -15.94 -28.76
CA LEU A 200 52.08 -14.54 -28.93
C LEU A 200 52.61 -14.33 -30.37
N PRO A 201 52.17 -13.28 -31.00
CA PRO A 201 52.39 -13.02 -32.44
C PRO A 201 53.89 -12.83 -32.76
N GLU A 202 54.84 -12.41 -31.82
CA GLU A 202 56.23 -12.04 -32.17
C GLU A 202 57.21 -13.14 -31.76
N SER A 203 56.78 -14.27 -30.90
CA SER A 203 57.73 -15.29 -30.38
C SER A 203 57.18 -16.70 -30.66
N GLN A 204 55.91 -16.82 -31.31
CA GLN A 204 55.17 -18.10 -31.43
C GLN A 204 55.29 -18.95 -30.16
N ASP A 205 55.59 -18.33 -29.03
CA ASP A 205 55.67 -19.07 -27.76
C ASP A 205 54.25 -19.47 -27.31
N PHE A 206 54.10 -20.79 -27.15
CA PHE A 206 52.83 -21.38 -26.69
C PHE A 206 52.46 -20.89 -25.29
N LEU A 207 51.12 -20.31 -25.24
CA LEU A 207 50.73 -19.78 -23.91
C LEU A 207 49.73 -20.72 -23.24
N GLN A 208 48.69 -21.22 -24.11
CA GLN A 208 47.64 -22.05 -23.50
C GLN A 208 46.72 -22.60 -24.59
N GLU A 209 46.26 -23.88 -24.36
CA GLU A 209 45.27 -24.47 -25.30
C GLU A 209 43.97 -24.77 -24.56
N LEU A 210 42.81 -24.29 -25.19
CA LEU A 210 41.50 -24.50 -24.56
C LEU A 210 40.70 -25.52 -25.38
N SER A 211 40.25 -26.60 -24.56
CA SER A 211 39.29 -27.49 -25.25
C SER A 211 37.98 -26.76 -25.58
N TRP A 212 37.10 -27.38 -26.42
CA TRP A 212 35.82 -26.71 -26.75
C TRP A 212 34.94 -26.58 -25.51
N ASP A 213 35.14 -27.49 -24.61
CA ASP A 213 34.40 -27.37 -23.32
C ASP A 213 34.89 -26.16 -22.52
N GLN A 214 36.19 -25.99 -22.49
CA GLN A 214 36.78 -24.88 -21.71
C GLN A 214 36.49 -23.53 -22.38
N PHE A 215 36.53 -23.49 -23.68
CA PHE A 215 36.24 -22.22 -24.39
C PHE A 215 34.72 -21.98 -24.39
N GLY A 216 33.95 -23.07 -24.50
CA GLY A 216 32.48 -22.98 -24.33
C GLY A 216 32.10 -22.43 -22.95
N GLY A 217 32.77 -22.90 -21.91
CA GLY A 217 32.57 -22.36 -20.54
C GLY A 217 32.89 -20.86 -20.46
N LEU A 218 34.00 -20.41 -21.18
CA LEU A 218 34.36 -18.97 -21.20
C LEU A 218 33.31 -18.18 -21.98
N THR A 219 32.78 -18.73 -23.08
CA THR A 219 31.75 -18.06 -23.89
C THR A 219 30.44 -17.97 -23.11
N ALA A 220 30.12 -18.97 -22.41
CA ALA A 220 28.92 -18.93 -21.56
C ALA A 220 29.04 -17.85 -20.47
N HIS A 221 30.19 -17.88 -19.87
CA HIS A 221 30.45 -16.86 -18.83
C HIS A 221 30.35 -15.44 -19.40
N LEU A 222 30.92 -15.20 -20.61
CA LEU A 222 30.91 -13.85 -21.21
C LEU A 222 29.50 -13.49 -21.71
N ALA A 223 28.77 -14.42 -22.30
CA ALA A 223 27.37 -14.17 -22.73
C ALA A 223 26.47 -13.88 -21.53
N GLU A 224 26.66 -14.57 -20.37
CA GLU A 224 25.87 -14.36 -19.14
C GLU A 224 26.19 -13.02 -18.48
N ASP A 225 27.44 -12.60 -18.73
CA ASP A 225 27.83 -11.31 -18.10
C ASP A 225 27.58 -10.15 -19.07
N ASP A 226 26.88 -10.44 -20.18
CA ASP A 226 26.54 -9.46 -21.22
C ASP A 226 27.79 -8.80 -21.81
N GLN A 227 28.87 -9.51 -21.80
CA GLN A 227 30.13 -8.94 -22.33
C GLN A 227 30.25 -9.26 -23.82
N ILE A 228 29.18 -10.05 -24.42
CA ILE A 228 29.02 -10.19 -25.88
C ILE A 228 27.75 -9.45 -26.30
N ALA A 229 27.87 -8.15 -26.76
CA ALA A 229 26.69 -7.27 -26.99
C ALA A 229 26.26 -7.37 -28.47
N TYR A 230 24.92 -7.38 -28.66
CA TYR A 230 24.39 -7.27 -30.05
C TYR A 230 23.21 -6.32 -30.08
N THR A 231 22.84 -5.72 -31.24
CA THR A 231 21.73 -4.75 -31.39
C THR A 231 20.38 -5.49 -31.39
N GLU A 232 19.26 -4.76 -30.82
CA GLU A 232 17.91 -5.38 -30.81
C GLU A 232 17.03 -4.73 -31.89
N ASP A 233 17.67 -3.92 -32.80
CA ASP A 233 16.94 -3.29 -33.92
C ASP A 233 16.50 -4.37 -34.93
N ALA A 234 15.15 -4.59 -35.07
CA ALA A 234 14.52 -5.70 -35.81
C ALA A 234 14.83 -5.58 -37.32
N GLU A 235 14.99 -4.23 -37.88
CA GLU A 235 15.29 -4.07 -39.33
C GLU A 235 16.76 -4.38 -39.63
N THR A 236 17.71 -4.13 -38.61
CA THR A 236 19.15 -4.44 -38.78
C THR A 236 19.39 -5.97 -38.68
N LEU A 237 18.71 -6.66 -37.84
CA LEU A 237 18.90 -8.10 -37.65
C LEU A 237 18.27 -8.89 -38.81
N GLU A 238 17.13 -8.27 -39.31
CA GLU A 238 16.46 -8.94 -40.44
C GLU A 238 17.27 -8.74 -41.74
N GLN A 239 17.85 -7.60 -41.88
CA GLN A 239 18.73 -7.35 -43.04
C GLN A 239 20.01 -8.20 -42.97
N GLN A 240 20.61 -8.35 -41.79
CA GLN A 240 21.84 -9.16 -41.65
C GLN A 240 21.53 -10.65 -41.82
N GLU A 241 20.37 -10.97 -41.35
CA GLU A 241 19.96 -12.38 -41.55
C GLU A 241 19.79 -12.68 -43.04
N ASN A 242 19.05 -11.77 -43.79
CA ASN A 242 18.85 -11.98 -45.24
C ASN A 242 20.18 -11.99 -46.00
N MET A 243 21.06 -11.22 -45.56
CA MET A 243 22.39 -11.17 -46.18
C MET A 243 23.18 -12.45 -45.91
N TYR A 244 23.09 -13.03 -44.71
CA TYR A 244 23.94 -14.20 -44.37
C TYR A 244 23.29 -15.49 -44.88
N ARG A 245 22.02 -15.39 -45.26
CA ARG A 245 21.33 -16.57 -45.83
C ARG A 245 21.86 -16.85 -47.24
N LEU A 246 22.54 -15.85 -47.82
CA LEU A 246 23.08 -16.04 -49.19
C LEU A 246 24.44 -16.73 -49.14
N LEU A 247 25.02 -16.94 -47.89
CA LEU A 247 26.30 -17.64 -47.77
C LEU A 247 26.07 -19.15 -47.59
N PRO A 248 26.86 -20.04 -48.32
CA PRO A 248 26.65 -21.50 -48.42
C PRO A 248 26.75 -22.18 -47.05
N TRP A 249 27.38 -21.62 -45.94
CA TRP A 249 27.57 -22.27 -44.62
C TRP A 249 26.47 -21.85 -43.65
N PHE A 250 25.76 -20.71 -43.83
CA PHE A 250 24.86 -20.08 -42.84
C PHE A 250 23.55 -20.87 -42.73
N PRO A 251 22.99 -21.45 -43.86
CA PRO A 251 21.73 -22.22 -43.72
C PRO A 251 21.90 -23.42 -42.80
N ALA A 252 23.02 -24.16 -42.87
CA ALA A 252 23.26 -25.28 -41.94
C ALA A 252 23.42 -24.79 -40.49
N LEU A 253 24.07 -23.72 -40.23
CA LEU A 253 24.20 -23.10 -38.89
C LEU A 253 22.84 -22.59 -38.38
N TRP A 254 22.09 -21.97 -39.27
CA TRP A 254 20.75 -21.44 -38.90
C TRP A 254 19.82 -22.61 -38.55
N GLU A 255 19.89 -23.71 -39.27
CA GLU A 255 19.07 -24.89 -38.93
C GLU A 255 19.44 -25.46 -37.56
N GLU A 256 20.71 -25.50 -37.27
CA GLU A 256 21.14 -25.97 -35.93
C GLU A 256 20.68 -25.00 -34.83
N TYR A 257 20.86 -23.74 -35.09
CA TYR A 257 20.38 -22.69 -34.15
C TYR A 257 18.87 -22.81 -33.93
N THR A 258 18.11 -22.98 -34.99
CA THR A 258 16.65 -23.07 -34.87
C THR A 258 16.26 -24.40 -34.21
N ALA A 259 16.94 -25.46 -34.48
CA ALA A 259 16.67 -26.76 -33.84
C ALA A 259 16.90 -26.72 -32.34
N ILE A 260 17.96 -26.03 -31.93
CA ILE A 260 18.25 -25.92 -30.48
C ILE A 260 17.17 -25.06 -29.80
N LEU A 261 16.71 -24.01 -30.45
CA LEU A 261 15.68 -23.14 -29.84
C LEU A 261 14.31 -23.81 -29.89
N GLN A 262 14.01 -24.50 -30.98
CA GLN A 262 12.75 -25.27 -31.06
C GLN A 262 12.73 -26.40 -30.03
N LYS A 263 13.87 -27.11 -29.81
CA LYS A 263 13.95 -28.11 -28.72
C LYS A 263 13.69 -27.46 -27.35
N GLU A 264 14.03 -26.26 -27.18
CA GLU A 264 13.75 -25.50 -25.94
C GLU A 264 12.27 -25.13 -25.85
N ASP A 265 11.68 -24.73 -26.98
CA ASP A 265 10.24 -24.37 -27.04
C ASP A 265 9.38 -25.62 -26.97
N SER A 266 9.71 -26.73 -27.62
CA SER A 266 9.04 -28.04 -27.55
C SER A 266 9.17 -28.68 -26.16
N PHE A 267 10.39 -28.54 -25.48
CA PHE A 267 10.55 -28.90 -24.06
C PHE A 267 9.48 -28.21 -23.19
N TRP A 268 9.04 -26.98 -23.49
CA TRP A 268 8.06 -26.23 -22.68
C TRP A 268 6.63 -26.50 -23.19
N GLU A 269 6.45 -26.91 -24.53
CA GLU A 269 5.14 -27.24 -25.14
C GLU A 269 4.80 -28.72 -24.91
N GLU A 270 5.75 -29.69 -24.93
CA GLU A 270 5.59 -31.12 -24.57
C GLU A 270 5.31 -31.31 -23.08
N LYS A 271 5.55 -30.35 -22.19
CA LYS A 271 5.22 -30.44 -20.74
C LYS A 271 3.87 -29.78 -20.46
N ASN A 272 3.33 -28.96 -21.60
CA ASN A 272 1.94 -28.44 -21.57
C ASN A 272 0.97 -29.44 -22.20
N LEU A 273 1.52 -30.67 -22.81
CA LEU A 273 0.62 -31.68 -23.42
C LEU A 273 1.15 -33.09 -23.11
N VAL A 274 1.48 -33.61 -21.90
CA VAL A 274 1.55 -35.09 -21.82
C VAL A 274 1.12 -35.50 -20.40
N GLN A 275 -0.16 -36.21 -20.30
CA GLN A 275 -0.51 -37.51 -19.70
C GLN A 275 0.73 -38.23 -19.17
N THR A 276 0.70 -38.35 -17.73
CA THR A 276 0.83 -39.29 -16.58
C THR A 276 1.59 -40.55 -17.01
N ASP A 277 2.92 -40.44 -17.37
CA ASP A 277 3.57 -41.75 -17.09
C ASP A 277 4.74 -41.54 -16.12
N SER A 278 4.61 -42.07 -14.87
CA SER A 278 5.30 -42.60 -13.67
C SER A 278 6.61 -41.85 -13.40
N ARG A 279 6.52 -40.46 -13.19
CA ARG A 279 7.74 -39.76 -12.69
C ARG A 279 7.80 -39.83 -11.16
N GLU A 280 8.61 -40.67 -10.57
CA GLU A 280 8.87 -40.88 -9.13
C GLU A 280 8.95 -39.55 -8.37
N GLU A 281 7.93 -39.21 -7.66
CA GLU A 281 7.86 -38.05 -6.76
C GLU A 281 9.03 -38.05 -5.76
N ALA A 282 9.79 -36.83 -5.82
CA ALA A 282 11.01 -36.72 -4.97
C ALA A 282 10.62 -36.28 -3.55
N GLY A 283 11.15 -36.90 -2.43
CA GLY A 283 11.06 -36.49 -1.01
C GLY A 283 11.66 -35.09 -0.78
N ASP A 284 12.11 -34.73 0.39
CA ASP A 284 12.64 -33.39 0.76
C ASP A 284 13.93 -33.08 -0.03
N TYR A 285 14.03 -31.81 -0.43
CA TYR A 285 15.20 -31.38 -1.24
C TYR A 285 16.37 -30.98 -0.33
N TYR A 286 17.63 -31.48 -0.68
CA TYR A 286 18.87 -31.08 0.01
C TYR A 286 19.93 -30.69 -1.02
N TYR A 287 20.86 -29.73 -0.59
CA TYR A 287 21.86 -29.28 -1.58
C TYR A 287 22.67 -30.48 -2.10
N PRO A 288 22.79 -30.50 -3.44
CA PRO A 288 23.77 -31.48 -3.93
C PRO A 288 25.21 -31.10 -3.55
N GLU A 289 26.10 -32.14 -3.49
CA GLU A 289 27.49 -31.83 -3.10
C GLU A 289 28.09 -30.74 -4.01
N GLY A 290 28.62 -29.59 -3.40
CA GLY A 290 29.33 -28.54 -4.17
C GLY A 290 28.36 -27.48 -4.71
N TRP A 291 27.09 -27.52 -4.28
CA TRP A 291 26.10 -26.51 -4.73
C TRP A 291 26.51 -25.10 -4.28
N LEU A 292 26.61 -24.22 -5.41
CA LEU A 292 26.91 -22.80 -5.11
C LEU A 292 25.74 -21.92 -5.52
N GLN A 293 25.64 -20.88 -4.71
CA GLN A 293 24.53 -19.95 -5.01
C GLN A 293 24.79 -19.25 -6.35
N PHE A 294 23.71 -19.08 -7.12
CA PHE A 294 23.78 -18.46 -8.46
C PHE A 294 24.22 -17.00 -8.36
N THR A 295 25.31 -16.52 -9.24
CA THR A 295 25.87 -15.15 -9.18
C THR A 295 25.66 -14.45 -10.52
N GLY A 296 24.34 -14.54 -11.09
CA GLY A 296 24.10 -13.94 -12.43
C GLY A 296 23.54 -12.51 -12.30
N GLY A 297 23.62 -11.66 -13.48
CA GLY A 297 23.09 -10.28 -13.55
C GLY A 297 21.58 -10.24 -13.27
N ASP A 298 20.97 -8.99 -13.13
CA ASP A 298 19.55 -8.75 -12.73
C ASP A 298 18.59 -9.49 -13.67
N LYS A 299 18.85 -9.62 -14.94
CA LYS A 299 17.88 -10.26 -15.87
C LYS A 299 17.96 -11.79 -15.76
N SER A 300 19.10 -12.33 -15.54
CA SER A 300 19.19 -13.79 -15.33
C SER A 300 18.49 -14.22 -14.03
N ARG A 301 18.66 -13.41 -13.06
CA ARG A 301 17.97 -13.72 -11.78
C ARG A 301 16.46 -13.60 -11.95
N TYR A 302 16.05 -12.55 -12.72
CA TYR A 302 14.61 -12.41 -13.01
C TYR A 302 14.09 -13.66 -13.73
N GLN A 303 14.81 -14.16 -14.64
CA GLN A 303 14.35 -15.33 -15.41
C GLN A 303 14.28 -16.57 -14.51
N LYS A 304 15.19 -16.76 -13.62
CA LYS A 304 15.11 -17.91 -12.69
C LYS A 304 13.86 -17.82 -11.80
N ASN A 305 13.60 -16.53 -11.36
CA ASN A 305 12.37 -16.40 -10.55
C ASN A 305 11.12 -16.77 -11.37
N ILE A 306 11.11 -16.32 -12.63
CA ILE A 306 9.90 -16.57 -13.44
C ILE A 306 9.78 -18.06 -13.75
N ARG A 307 10.84 -18.67 -13.97
CA ARG A 307 10.78 -20.12 -14.23
C ARG A 307 10.29 -20.89 -12.99
N SER A 308 10.78 -20.53 -11.87
CA SER A 308 10.33 -21.20 -10.62
C SER A 308 8.83 -20.99 -10.38
N ILE A 309 8.38 -19.77 -10.71
CA ILE A 309 6.96 -19.48 -10.44
C ILE A 309 6.08 -20.25 -11.44
N ARG A 310 6.53 -20.36 -12.62
CA ARG A 310 5.73 -21.10 -13.61
C ARG A 310 5.64 -22.58 -13.23
N ILE A 311 6.77 -23.12 -12.85
CA ILE A 311 6.74 -24.54 -12.45
C ILE A 311 5.85 -24.72 -11.21
N LEU A 312 6.00 -23.78 -10.32
CA LEU A 312 5.14 -23.88 -9.11
C LEU A 312 3.66 -23.90 -9.51
N LYS A 313 3.27 -23.06 -10.41
CA LYS A 313 1.84 -22.98 -10.79
C LYS A 313 1.41 -24.28 -11.49
N ILE A 314 2.35 -24.81 -12.27
CA ILE A 314 2.02 -26.09 -12.91
C ILE A 314 1.83 -27.18 -11.85
N LEU A 315 2.71 -27.23 -10.93
CA LEU A 315 2.58 -28.27 -9.87
C LEU A 315 1.30 -28.08 -9.06
N GLU A 316 0.88 -26.89 -8.86
CA GLU A 316 -0.35 -26.66 -8.06
C GLU A 316 -1.58 -27.02 -8.88
N GLN A 317 -1.43 -26.70 -10.19
CA GLN A 317 -2.58 -27.07 -11.04
C GLN A 317 -2.72 -28.59 -11.14
N GLU A 318 -1.59 -29.25 -11.09
CA GLU A 318 -1.62 -30.72 -11.23
C GLU A 318 -1.76 -31.41 -9.88
N GLU A 319 -1.75 -30.66 -8.82
CA GLU A 319 -1.88 -31.13 -7.42
C GLU A 319 -0.91 -32.29 -7.15
N ARG A 320 0.34 -32.06 -7.54
CA ARG A 320 1.36 -33.10 -7.24
C ARG A 320 2.62 -32.42 -6.71
N ASN A 321 3.56 -33.43 -6.13
CA ASN A 321 4.87 -32.90 -5.66
C ASN A 321 5.87 -32.79 -6.81
N ALA A 322 6.99 -31.96 -6.48
CA ALA A 322 7.98 -31.69 -7.55
C ALA A 322 8.89 -32.91 -7.75
N THR A 323 9.24 -33.21 -9.00
CA THR A 323 10.31 -34.20 -9.27
C THR A 323 11.69 -33.62 -8.91
N LYS A 324 12.73 -34.53 -8.96
CA LYS A 324 14.10 -34.06 -8.59
C LYS A 324 14.56 -32.93 -9.52
N GLU A 325 14.21 -33.07 -10.76
CA GLU A 325 14.64 -32.02 -11.73
C GLU A 325 13.88 -30.72 -11.48
N GLU A 326 12.60 -30.83 -11.19
CA GLU A 326 11.79 -29.62 -10.93
C GLU A 326 12.17 -28.95 -9.61
N GLN A 327 12.64 -29.80 -8.61
CA GLN A 327 13.09 -29.23 -7.33
C GLN A 327 14.34 -28.36 -7.53
N GLU A 328 15.17 -28.78 -8.53
CA GLU A 328 16.38 -27.96 -8.79
C GLU A 328 16.00 -26.60 -9.39
N ILE A 329 14.92 -26.60 -10.18
CA ILE A 329 14.46 -25.31 -10.75
C ILE A 329 13.85 -24.43 -9.64
N LEU A 330 13.01 -25.06 -8.81
CA LEU A 330 12.40 -24.30 -7.71
C LEU A 330 13.46 -23.78 -6.74
N ALA A 331 14.54 -24.61 -6.55
CA ALA A 331 15.59 -24.20 -5.59
C ALA A 331 16.40 -23.03 -6.14
N GLY A 332 16.20 -22.71 -7.44
CA GLY A 332 16.95 -21.61 -8.10
C GLY A 332 16.26 -20.26 -7.87
N TYR A 333 15.13 -20.24 -7.21
CA TYR A 333 14.44 -18.96 -6.93
C TYR A 333 15.28 -18.06 -6.01
N VAL A 334 15.47 -16.81 -6.50
CA VAL A 334 16.45 -15.98 -5.75
C VAL A 334 15.73 -14.80 -5.11
N GLY A 335 14.37 -14.76 -5.21
CA GLY A 335 13.58 -13.68 -4.54
C GLY A 335 13.69 -12.36 -5.32
N TRP A 336 13.09 -11.30 -4.76
CA TRP A 336 12.98 -10.05 -5.54
C TRP A 336 13.93 -8.99 -4.96
N GLY A 337 14.70 -9.51 -3.86
CA GLY A 337 15.68 -8.63 -3.17
C GLY A 337 16.85 -8.30 -4.09
N GLY A 338 16.79 -7.00 -4.80
CA GLY A 338 17.85 -6.57 -5.73
C GLY A 338 17.32 -6.48 -7.17
N LEU A 339 15.89 -6.71 -7.37
CA LEU A 339 15.30 -6.62 -8.71
C LEU A 339 14.13 -5.63 -8.69
N PRO A 340 14.38 -4.33 -8.13
CA PRO A 340 13.25 -3.38 -8.04
C PRO A 340 12.79 -2.91 -9.41
N ASN A 341 13.71 -3.08 -10.40
CA ASN A 341 13.37 -2.53 -11.73
C ASN A 341 12.37 -3.42 -12.46
N ALA A 342 12.25 -4.71 -11.99
CA ALA A 342 11.23 -5.58 -12.62
C ALA A 342 9.82 -5.04 -12.39
N PHE A 343 9.67 -4.09 -11.40
CA PHE A 343 8.32 -3.58 -11.07
C PHE A 343 8.16 -2.15 -11.57
N ASN A 344 9.15 -1.67 -12.37
CA ASN A 344 9.14 -0.26 -12.83
C ASN A 344 8.70 -0.20 -14.30
N SER A 345 7.51 0.45 -14.57
CA SER A 345 6.97 0.48 -15.95
C SER A 345 7.59 1.62 -16.76
N LYS A 346 8.38 2.49 -16.22
CA LYS A 346 8.87 3.72 -16.88
C LYS A 346 10.28 3.50 -17.43
N ARG A 347 10.86 2.33 -17.14
CA ARG A 347 12.21 2.04 -17.68
C ARG A 347 12.08 1.17 -18.93
N PRO A 348 12.46 1.79 -20.11
CA PRO A 348 12.25 1.11 -21.41
C PRO A 348 12.99 -0.24 -21.46
N GLU A 349 14.10 -0.48 -20.65
CA GLU A 349 14.89 -1.74 -20.72
C GLU A 349 14.19 -2.86 -19.94
N TRP A 350 13.05 -2.56 -19.05
CA TRP A 350 12.41 -3.60 -18.21
C TRP A 350 10.91 -3.66 -18.54
N LYS A 351 10.52 -3.02 -19.63
CA LYS A 351 9.08 -2.93 -19.97
C LYS A 351 8.52 -4.34 -20.24
N LYS A 352 9.29 -5.15 -20.90
CA LYS A 352 8.81 -6.51 -21.20
C LYS A 352 8.68 -7.34 -19.92
N GLU A 353 9.68 -7.29 -19.05
CA GLU A 353 9.66 -8.05 -17.78
C GLU A 353 8.53 -7.56 -16.86
N TYR A 354 8.31 -6.22 -16.91
CA TYR A 354 7.20 -5.68 -16.09
C TYR A 354 5.86 -6.25 -16.58
N GLN A 355 5.64 -6.28 -17.87
CA GLN A 355 4.35 -6.78 -18.40
C GLN A 355 4.21 -8.29 -18.14
N GLU A 356 5.28 -9.03 -18.34
CA GLU A 356 5.26 -10.47 -18.09
C GLU A 356 4.93 -10.79 -16.62
N LEU A 357 5.47 -10.05 -15.72
CA LEU A 357 5.22 -10.28 -14.28
C LEU A 357 3.76 -9.96 -13.93
N LYS A 358 3.20 -8.87 -14.50
CA LYS A 358 1.80 -8.48 -14.21
C LYS A 358 0.82 -9.53 -14.73
N GLU A 359 1.25 -10.15 -15.82
CA GLU A 359 0.32 -11.15 -16.39
C GLU A 359 0.44 -12.49 -15.65
N LEU A 360 1.65 -12.79 -15.22
CA LEU A 360 1.88 -14.12 -14.61
C LEU A 360 1.33 -14.16 -13.18
N LEU A 361 1.34 -12.96 -12.40
CA LEU A 361 0.99 -12.99 -10.97
C LEU A 361 -0.40 -12.40 -10.77
N THR A 362 -1.13 -12.95 -9.81
CA THR A 362 -2.38 -12.27 -9.41
C THR A 362 -2.07 -10.92 -8.74
N ALA A 363 -3.12 -10.07 -8.56
CA ALA A 363 -2.88 -8.74 -7.96
C ALA A 363 -2.26 -8.86 -6.56
N GLU A 364 -2.74 -9.84 -5.81
CA GLU A 364 -2.20 -10.03 -4.44
C GLU A 364 -0.75 -10.52 -4.48
N GLU A 365 -0.43 -11.49 -5.35
CA GLU A 365 0.96 -12.01 -5.47
C GLU A 365 1.92 -10.90 -5.95
N TYR A 366 1.34 -10.12 -6.83
CA TYR A 366 2.20 -9.03 -7.34
C TYR A 366 2.53 -8.03 -6.23
N ALA A 367 1.53 -7.63 -5.48
CA ALA A 367 1.76 -6.68 -4.37
C ALA A 367 2.76 -7.24 -3.35
N GLN A 368 2.66 -8.52 -3.01
CA GLN A 368 3.58 -9.13 -2.03
C GLN A 368 5.00 -9.23 -2.61
N ALA A 369 5.08 -9.62 -3.91
CA ALA A 369 6.42 -9.68 -4.55
C ALA A 369 7.08 -8.29 -4.58
N ARG A 370 6.24 -7.29 -4.87
CA ARG A 370 6.77 -5.91 -4.89
C ARG A 370 7.19 -5.47 -3.47
N ALA A 371 6.43 -5.85 -2.46
CA ALA A 371 6.73 -5.45 -1.06
C ALA A 371 8.01 -6.13 -0.56
N SER A 372 8.42 -7.23 -1.20
CA SER A 372 9.55 -8.02 -0.68
C SER A 372 10.87 -7.56 -1.33
N VAL A 373 10.80 -6.45 -2.14
CA VAL A 373 12.02 -5.97 -2.84
C VAL A 373 13.08 -5.53 -1.82
N ASN A 374 12.62 -5.18 -0.58
CA ASN A 374 13.61 -4.66 0.40
C ASN A 374 14.05 -5.77 1.36
N SER A 375 13.43 -6.95 1.20
CA SER A 375 13.72 -7.85 2.35
C SER A 375 13.91 -9.27 1.85
N SER A 376 13.80 -9.65 0.52
CA SER A 376 13.88 -11.05 0.04
C SER A 376 15.34 -11.38 -0.31
N PHE A 377 16.19 -11.43 0.74
CA PHE A 377 17.58 -11.85 0.49
C PHE A 377 17.78 -13.26 1.03
N TYR A 378 18.54 -14.11 0.17
CA TYR A 378 18.66 -15.53 0.57
C TYR A 378 20.08 -15.82 1.04
N THR A 379 20.04 -16.73 2.08
CA THR A 379 21.32 -17.03 2.76
C THR A 379 22.16 -17.99 1.90
N PRO A 380 23.45 -17.64 1.69
CA PRO A 380 24.32 -18.50 0.87
C PRO A 380 24.56 -19.86 1.54
N PRO A 381 24.74 -20.88 0.72
CA PRO A 381 24.93 -22.24 1.25
C PRO A 381 26.15 -22.33 2.18
N GLU A 382 27.17 -21.50 1.88
CA GLU A 382 28.39 -21.53 2.74
C GLU A 382 28.06 -21.12 4.19
N VAL A 383 27.24 -20.16 4.35
CA VAL A 383 26.85 -19.71 5.71
C VAL A 383 25.98 -20.77 6.38
N VAL A 384 25.01 -21.37 5.61
CA VAL A 384 24.11 -22.40 6.19
C VAL A 384 24.94 -23.59 6.68
N ARG A 385 25.90 -23.99 5.90
CA ARG A 385 26.75 -25.11 6.35
C ARG A 385 27.51 -24.76 7.62
N GLY A 386 28.02 -23.53 7.69
CA GLY A 386 28.71 -23.10 8.93
C GLY A 386 27.79 -23.19 10.16
N VAL A 387 26.51 -22.80 10.00
CA VAL A 387 25.57 -22.83 11.15
C VAL A 387 25.35 -24.29 11.59
N TYR A 388 25.15 -25.19 10.61
CA TYR A 388 24.87 -26.58 11.02
C TYR A 388 26.14 -27.26 11.55
N LYS A 389 27.28 -26.82 10.99
CA LYS A 389 28.52 -27.33 11.62
C LYS A 389 28.63 -26.88 13.09
N ALA A 390 28.25 -25.65 13.40
CA ALA A 390 28.25 -25.20 14.81
C ALA A 390 27.28 -26.03 15.65
N LEU A 391 26.09 -26.29 15.09
CA LEU A 391 25.09 -27.07 15.86
C LEU A 391 25.61 -28.48 16.13
N GLU A 392 26.30 -29.05 15.09
CA GLU A 392 26.94 -30.37 15.33
C GLU A 392 27.97 -30.28 16.45
N GLN A 393 28.73 -29.20 16.46
CA GLN A 393 29.76 -29.00 17.52
C GLN A 393 29.11 -28.86 18.90
N PHE A 394 27.92 -28.24 18.95
CA PHE A 394 27.26 -28.05 20.26
C PHE A 394 26.65 -29.36 20.73
N GLY A 395 26.51 -30.37 19.81
CA GLY A 395 26.09 -31.72 20.25
C GLY A 395 24.64 -32.01 19.84
N PHE A 396 23.99 -31.20 18.95
CA PHE A 396 22.60 -31.45 18.55
C PHE A 396 22.57 -32.53 17.45
N GLN A 397 21.68 -33.48 17.55
CA GLN A 397 21.65 -34.58 16.55
C GLN A 397 20.23 -34.71 15.96
N LYS A 398 19.20 -34.56 16.93
CA LYS A 398 17.81 -34.67 16.43
C LYS A 398 16.87 -33.88 17.35
N GLY A 399 15.67 -33.46 16.84
CA GLY A 399 14.64 -32.74 17.62
C GLY A 399 13.77 -31.86 16.69
N LYS A 400 13.02 -30.89 17.40
CA LYS A 400 12.17 -29.98 16.62
C LYS A 400 12.94 -28.72 16.21
N ILE A 401 13.00 -28.46 14.79
CA ILE A 401 13.75 -27.30 14.30
C ILE A 401 12.76 -26.31 13.67
N LEU A 402 12.93 -25.06 14.14
CA LEU A 402 12.05 -24.03 13.58
C LEU A 402 12.89 -23.01 12.80
N GLU A 403 12.43 -22.69 11.60
CA GLU A 403 12.95 -21.53 10.86
C GLU A 403 11.84 -20.49 10.68
N PRO A 404 11.92 -19.32 11.32
CA PRO A 404 10.80 -18.37 11.49
C PRO A 404 10.69 -17.42 10.29
N ALA A 405 11.72 -17.42 9.36
CA ALA A 405 11.69 -16.68 8.09
C ALA A 405 12.47 -17.48 7.02
N MET A 406 11.68 -18.40 6.48
CA MET A 406 12.44 -19.53 5.88
C MET A 406 12.68 -19.29 4.40
N GLY A 407 12.01 -18.25 3.78
CA GLY A 407 12.17 -18.14 2.31
C GLY A 407 11.79 -19.46 1.60
N ILE A 408 12.72 -19.93 0.69
CA ILE A 408 12.34 -21.18 -0.04
C ILE A 408 12.91 -22.38 0.71
N GLY A 409 13.61 -22.08 1.90
CA GLY A 409 13.99 -23.21 2.78
C GLY A 409 15.49 -23.51 2.66
N ASN A 410 16.38 -22.49 2.42
CA ASN A 410 17.82 -22.75 2.24
C ASN A 410 18.44 -23.43 3.47
N PHE A 411 17.97 -23.06 4.68
CA PHE A 411 18.51 -23.76 5.88
C PHE A 411 18.05 -25.21 5.91
N PHE A 412 16.87 -25.49 5.36
CA PHE A 412 16.45 -26.91 5.31
C PHE A 412 17.21 -27.65 4.21
N HIS A 413 17.54 -26.90 3.07
CA HIS A 413 18.33 -27.55 2.02
C HIS A 413 19.68 -28.03 2.55
N GLY A 414 20.23 -27.26 3.57
CA GLY A 414 21.62 -27.51 4.01
C GLY A 414 21.65 -28.43 5.24
N LEU A 415 20.46 -29.06 5.55
CA LEU A 415 20.41 -29.93 6.74
C LEU A 415 21.26 -31.18 6.50
N PRO A 416 22.23 -31.47 7.42
CA PRO A 416 23.11 -32.63 7.20
C PRO A 416 22.37 -33.96 7.47
N GLU A 417 23.00 -35.01 6.92
CA GLU A 417 22.35 -36.35 7.02
C GLU A 417 22.13 -36.76 8.48
N SER A 418 23.02 -36.40 9.37
CA SER A 418 22.93 -36.82 10.78
C SER A 418 21.76 -36.14 11.49
N MET A 419 21.12 -35.11 10.90
CA MET A 419 20.07 -34.36 11.63
C MET A 419 18.75 -34.43 10.85
N ARG A 420 18.65 -35.24 9.82
CA ARG A 420 17.48 -35.24 8.91
C ARG A 420 16.31 -35.94 9.58
N LYS A 421 16.57 -36.63 10.77
CA LYS A 421 15.42 -37.24 11.49
C LYS A 421 14.71 -36.21 12.37
N SER A 422 15.02 -34.96 12.16
CA SER A 422 14.40 -33.90 12.96
C SER A 422 13.03 -33.54 12.36
N GLN A 423 12.13 -33.05 13.31
CA GLN A 423 10.86 -32.47 12.82
C GLN A 423 11.03 -30.99 12.44
N LEU A 424 10.59 -30.70 11.17
CA LEU A 424 10.95 -29.36 10.64
C LEU A 424 9.69 -28.48 10.59
N TYR A 425 9.89 -27.28 11.15
CA TYR A 425 8.80 -26.28 11.14
C TYR A 425 9.32 -24.98 10.51
N GLY A 426 8.53 -24.49 9.50
CA GLY A 426 8.97 -23.25 8.82
C GLY A 426 7.82 -22.23 8.75
N VAL A 427 8.25 -20.96 8.85
CA VAL A 427 7.27 -19.86 8.70
C VAL A 427 7.77 -18.90 7.62
N GLU A 428 6.87 -18.57 6.68
CA GLU A 428 7.25 -17.60 5.64
C GLU A 428 6.05 -16.71 5.30
N ILE A 429 6.47 -15.39 5.24
CA ILE A 429 5.36 -14.42 5.07
C ILE A 429 5.04 -14.29 3.58
N ASP A 430 6.08 -14.48 2.70
CA ASP A 430 5.81 -14.32 1.25
C ASP A 430 5.20 -15.62 0.69
N SER A 431 3.99 -15.37 0.04
CA SER A 431 3.18 -16.54 -0.41
C SER A 431 3.96 -17.36 -1.45
N ILE A 432 4.60 -16.80 -2.44
CA ILE A 432 5.28 -17.57 -3.51
C ILE A 432 6.46 -18.35 -2.93
N SER A 433 7.29 -17.67 -2.16
CA SER A 433 8.44 -18.40 -1.60
C SER A 433 7.99 -19.50 -0.62
N GLY A 434 6.95 -19.24 0.17
CA GLY A 434 6.42 -20.25 1.11
C GLY A 434 5.88 -21.49 0.37
N ARG A 435 5.21 -21.22 -0.70
CA ARG A 435 4.64 -22.36 -1.46
C ARG A 435 5.76 -23.14 -2.17
N ILE A 436 6.72 -22.39 -2.66
CA ILE A 436 7.89 -23.12 -3.22
C ILE A 436 8.55 -23.97 -2.12
N ALA A 437 8.70 -23.41 -0.94
CA ALA A 437 9.30 -24.19 0.16
C ALA A 437 8.47 -25.45 0.45
N GLN A 438 7.15 -25.36 0.33
CA GLN A 438 6.28 -26.55 0.61
C GLN A 438 6.54 -27.65 -0.42
N LYS A 439 6.83 -27.09 -1.69
CA LYS A 439 7.09 -28.13 -2.71
C LYS A 439 8.49 -28.71 -2.57
N LEU A 440 9.42 -27.97 -2.01
CA LEU A 440 10.80 -28.47 -1.85
C LEU A 440 10.94 -29.34 -0.60
N HIS A 441 10.04 -29.05 0.41
CA HIS A 441 10.15 -29.83 1.66
C HIS A 441 8.75 -30.28 2.09
N PRO A 442 8.22 -31.29 1.42
CA PRO A 442 6.83 -31.71 1.67
C PRO A 442 6.66 -32.36 3.04
N SER A 443 7.76 -32.87 3.62
CA SER A 443 7.66 -33.53 4.94
C SER A 443 7.67 -32.49 6.07
N ALA A 444 7.93 -31.15 5.79
CA ALA A 444 8.05 -30.12 6.86
C ALA A 444 6.68 -29.44 7.06
N ASN A 445 6.44 -29.04 8.32
CA ASN A 445 5.25 -28.20 8.61
C ASN A 445 5.55 -26.71 8.36
N ILE A 446 4.98 -26.22 7.19
CA ILE A 446 5.32 -24.83 6.78
C ILE A 446 4.04 -23.99 6.81
N GLN A 447 4.07 -22.83 7.69
CA GLN A 447 2.95 -21.88 7.72
C GLN A 447 3.27 -20.63 6.89
N ILE A 448 2.42 -20.34 5.85
CA ILE A 448 2.63 -19.13 5.02
C ILE A 448 1.84 -17.98 5.65
N LYS A 449 2.44 -17.37 6.62
CA LYS A 449 1.86 -16.23 7.36
C LYS A 449 2.96 -15.52 8.14
N GLY A 450 2.72 -14.28 8.60
CA GLY A 450 3.71 -13.52 9.38
C GLY A 450 4.08 -14.22 10.70
N PHE A 451 5.43 -14.16 11.05
CA PHE A 451 5.89 -14.81 12.29
C PHE A 451 5.16 -14.24 13.51
N GLU A 452 4.71 -12.93 13.39
CA GLU A 452 4.02 -12.30 14.55
C GLU A 452 2.60 -12.86 14.72
N LYS A 453 2.19 -13.67 13.80
CA LYS A 453 0.79 -14.19 13.89
C LYS A 453 0.79 -15.68 14.24
N THR A 454 1.98 -16.20 14.40
CA THR A 454 2.01 -17.66 14.70
C THR A 454 1.65 -17.93 16.16
N GLU A 455 0.99 -19.13 16.37
CA GLU A 455 0.57 -19.45 17.76
C GLU A 455 1.24 -20.74 18.21
N PHE A 456 2.59 -20.77 18.07
CA PHE A 456 3.30 -21.95 18.59
C PHE A 456 3.35 -21.91 20.13
N GLU A 457 3.33 -23.12 20.67
CA GLU A 457 3.41 -23.17 22.15
C GLU A 457 4.82 -22.82 22.63
N ASP A 458 4.83 -21.96 23.74
CA ASP A 458 6.16 -21.62 24.30
C ASP A 458 6.89 -22.89 24.76
N ASN A 459 8.24 -22.79 24.57
CA ASN A 459 9.14 -23.86 25.04
C ASN A 459 8.90 -25.18 24.30
N SER A 460 8.63 -25.07 23.03
CA SER A 460 8.24 -26.31 22.30
C SER A 460 9.34 -26.71 21.31
N PHE A 461 10.35 -25.80 21.06
CA PHE A 461 11.33 -26.18 20.02
C PHE A 461 12.71 -26.38 20.65
N ASP A 462 13.51 -27.34 19.93
CA ASP A 462 14.88 -27.63 20.39
C ASP A 462 15.89 -26.67 19.75
N VAL A 463 15.63 -26.36 18.44
CA VAL A 463 16.57 -25.46 17.75
C VAL A 463 15.76 -24.50 16.87
N VAL A 464 16.16 -23.25 16.99
CA VAL A 464 15.62 -22.28 16.01
C VAL A 464 16.79 -21.75 15.17
N VAL A 465 16.69 -21.93 13.77
CA VAL A 465 17.76 -21.47 12.87
C VAL A 465 17.13 -20.54 11.80
N GLY A 466 17.98 -19.69 11.30
CA GLY A 466 17.40 -18.92 10.18
C GLY A 466 18.10 -17.55 10.05
N ASN A 467 17.83 -16.99 8.94
CA ASN A 467 18.24 -15.59 8.69
C ASN A 467 17.09 -14.62 9.00
N VAL A 468 17.29 -13.87 10.10
CA VAL A 468 16.17 -12.99 10.49
C VAL A 468 16.16 -11.74 9.61
N PRO A 469 15.00 -11.22 9.34
CA PRO A 469 14.92 -10.02 8.49
C PRO A 469 15.63 -8.82 9.13
N PHE A 470 16.33 -7.99 8.10
CA PHE A 470 17.06 -6.79 8.59
C PHE A 470 16.22 -5.54 8.31
N GLY A 471 16.08 -4.69 9.28
CA GLY A 471 15.36 -3.44 8.94
C GLY A 471 15.08 -2.61 10.21
N ASP A 472 14.97 -1.28 9.82
CA ASP A 472 14.71 -0.36 10.95
C ASP A 472 13.20 -0.10 11.07
N PHE A 473 12.45 -1.24 11.08
CA PHE A 473 10.99 -1.07 11.32
C PHE A 473 10.54 -2.08 12.37
N ARG A 474 9.29 -1.92 12.87
CA ARG A 474 8.80 -2.75 14.00
C ARG A 474 7.54 -3.52 13.57
N LEU A 475 7.48 -4.73 14.28
CA LEU A 475 6.25 -5.51 14.00
C LEU A 475 5.29 -5.40 15.20
N TYR A 476 4.04 -5.28 14.77
CA TYR A 476 3.08 -5.23 15.89
C TYR A 476 2.73 -6.65 16.37
N ASP A 477 3.07 -6.97 17.59
CA ASP A 477 2.74 -8.19 18.35
C ASP A 477 2.42 -7.80 19.81
N PRO A 478 1.10 -7.97 20.15
CA PRO A 478 0.62 -7.48 21.45
C PRO A 478 1.51 -7.97 22.61
N ARG A 479 2.02 -9.19 22.49
CA ARG A 479 2.84 -9.74 23.58
C ARG A 479 4.14 -8.95 23.77
N TYR A 480 4.70 -8.28 22.65
CA TYR A 480 6.02 -7.64 22.76
C TYR A 480 5.91 -6.13 22.49
N LYS A 481 4.74 -5.56 22.45
CA LYS A 481 4.49 -4.16 22.02
C LYS A 481 5.23 -3.17 22.92
N LYS A 482 5.33 -3.36 24.19
CA LYS A 482 5.91 -2.37 25.14
C LYS A 482 7.44 -2.32 24.99
N MET A 483 7.97 -3.36 24.24
CA MET A 483 9.45 -3.44 24.19
C MET A 483 9.99 -2.68 22.98
N LYS A 484 9.09 -2.25 22.11
CA LYS A 484 9.45 -1.44 20.92
C LYS A 484 10.67 -2.04 20.21
N LEU A 485 10.55 -3.35 19.84
CA LEU A 485 11.70 -4.09 19.28
C LEU A 485 11.75 -3.88 17.76
N LYS A 486 13.01 -3.57 17.28
CA LYS A 486 13.17 -3.62 15.80
C LYS A 486 12.99 -5.05 15.28
N VAL A 487 12.76 -5.17 13.93
CA VAL A 487 12.27 -6.47 13.39
C VAL A 487 13.28 -7.58 13.71
N HIS A 488 14.61 -7.34 13.58
CA HIS A 488 15.58 -8.44 13.83
C HIS A 488 15.65 -8.78 15.32
N ASP A 489 15.44 -7.77 16.22
CA ASP A 489 15.42 -8.08 17.68
C ASP A 489 14.14 -8.83 18.05
N TYR A 490 13.07 -8.44 17.37
CA TYR A 490 11.78 -9.11 17.65
C TYR A 490 11.87 -10.59 17.31
N PHE A 491 12.44 -10.94 16.12
CA PHE A 491 12.51 -12.35 15.70
C PHE A 491 13.39 -13.15 16.66
N ILE A 492 14.46 -12.50 17.20
CA ILE A 492 15.33 -13.24 18.14
C ILE A 492 14.60 -13.40 19.49
N ARG A 493 13.92 -12.38 19.91
CA ARG A 493 13.26 -12.44 21.22
C ARG A 493 12.11 -13.46 21.19
N LYS A 494 11.22 -13.34 20.20
CA LYS A 494 10.10 -14.32 20.14
C LYS A 494 10.65 -15.74 19.98
N SER A 495 11.70 -15.92 19.12
CA SER A 495 12.31 -17.26 18.97
C SER A 495 12.85 -17.79 20.31
N MET A 496 13.38 -16.92 21.10
CA MET A 496 13.90 -17.36 22.43
C MET A 496 12.75 -17.88 23.30
N ASP A 497 11.48 -17.26 23.21
CA ASP A 497 10.32 -17.71 24.02
C ASP A 497 9.83 -19.08 23.54
N LEU A 498 10.11 -19.36 22.29
CA LEU A 498 9.60 -20.64 21.75
C LEU A 498 10.58 -21.77 22.03
N LEU A 499 11.80 -21.39 22.37
CA LEU A 499 12.82 -22.42 22.62
C LEU A 499 12.67 -23.02 24.03
N ARG A 500 12.73 -24.25 24.10
CA ARG A 500 12.74 -24.86 25.45
C ARG A 500 14.05 -24.58 26.18
N PRO A 501 13.95 -24.63 27.52
CA PRO A 501 15.22 -24.46 28.25
C PRO A 501 16.28 -25.46 27.76
N GLY A 502 17.48 -24.87 27.50
CA GLY A 502 18.60 -25.71 27.01
C GLY A 502 18.60 -25.75 25.46
N GLY A 503 17.53 -25.27 24.83
CA GLY A 503 17.48 -25.19 23.36
C GLY A 503 18.48 -24.18 22.79
N ILE A 504 18.74 -24.33 21.41
CA ILE A 504 19.79 -23.46 20.84
C ILE A 504 19.15 -22.57 19.76
N LEU A 505 19.51 -21.29 19.94
CA LEU A 505 19.15 -20.34 18.86
C LEU A 505 20.38 -20.04 18.00
N ALA A 506 20.28 -20.35 16.63
CA ALA A 506 21.37 -20.05 15.68
C ALA A 506 20.81 -19.19 14.53
N VAL A 507 21.26 -17.89 14.50
CA VAL A 507 20.56 -17.03 13.51
C VAL A 507 21.60 -16.10 12.88
N VAL A 508 21.27 -15.78 11.65
CA VAL A 508 22.00 -14.67 10.99
C VAL A 508 21.23 -13.36 11.21
N THR A 509 21.95 -12.34 11.68
CA THR A 509 21.27 -11.06 11.96
C THR A 509 22.21 -9.91 11.59
N SER A 510 21.62 -8.66 11.50
CA SER A 510 22.48 -7.49 11.21
C SER A 510 23.41 -7.18 12.39
N LYS A 511 24.46 -6.37 12.05
CA LYS A 511 25.42 -6.03 13.14
C LYS A 511 24.74 -5.18 14.21
N GLY A 512 23.53 -4.62 13.82
CA GLY A 512 22.79 -3.71 14.72
C GLY A 512 22.34 -4.41 16.01
N THR A 513 22.23 -5.76 15.98
CA THR A 513 21.81 -6.46 17.21
C THR A 513 22.90 -6.36 18.28
N LEU A 514 24.19 -6.48 17.89
CA LEU A 514 25.24 -6.47 18.93
C LEU A 514 25.89 -5.09 19.02
N ASP A 515 25.79 -4.18 17.96
CA ASP A 515 26.65 -2.97 17.97
C ASP A 515 25.81 -1.73 18.27
N LYS A 516 24.48 -1.93 18.45
CA LYS A 516 23.71 -0.71 18.73
C LYS A 516 23.99 -0.16 20.13
N ASN A 517 23.92 1.24 20.21
CA ASN A 517 24.33 1.92 21.46
C ASN A 517 23.40 1.54 22.63
N ASP A 518 22.16 1.33 22.27
CA ASP A 518 21.18 0.93 23.31
C ASP A 518 21.36 -0.54 23.70
N SER A 519 21.61 -0.82 25.08
CA SER A 519 21.98 -2.21 25.48
C SER A 519 20.75 -2.95 26.04
N THR A 520 19.58 -2.37 26.04
CA THR A 520 18.40 -2.90 26.73
C THR A 520 18.05 -4.30 26.19
N VAL A 521 18.09 -4.45 24.89
CA VAL A 521 17.69 -5.75 24.31
C VAL A 521 18.75 -6.80 24.63
N ARG A 522 20.03 -6.38 24.54
CA ARG A 522 21.09 -7.35 24.85
C ARG A 522 21.02 -7.78 26.32
N LYS A 523 20.68 -6.86 27.16
CA LYS A 523 20.59 -7.23 28.60
C LYS A 523 19.39 -8.15 28.84
N ASN A 524 18.34 -7.86 28.13
CA ASN A 524 17.17 -8.74 28.27
C ASN A 524 17.48 -10.16 27.75
N LEU A 525 18.20 -10.21 26.68
CA LEU A 525 18.55 -11.55 26.15
C LEU A 525 19.52 -12.28 27.07
N ALA A 526 20.38 -11.54 27.68
CA ALA A 526 21.37 -12.18 28.58
C ALA A 526 20.68 -12.77 29.81
N GLU A 527 19.51 -12.19 30.17
CA GLU A 527 18.78 -12.75 31.32
C GLU A 527 18.18 -14.12 30.97
N GLN A 528 17.98 -14.35 29.70
CA GLN A 528 17.23 -15.57 29.32
C GLN A 528 18.15 -16.59 28.64
N ALA A 529 19.33 -16.07 28.18
CA ALA A 529 20.13 -17.06 27.41
C ALA A 529 21.62 -16.73 27.56
N ASP A 530 22.45 -17.82 27.33
CA ASP A 530 23.91 -17.64 27.27
C ASP A 530 24.38 -17.52 25.81
N LEU A 531 25.26 -16.43 25.62
CA LEU A 531 25.85 -16.35 24.26
C LEU A 531 26.96 -17.39 24.10
N LEU A 532 26.67 -18.41 23.24
CA LEU A 532 27.67 -19.47 23.02
C LEU A 532 28.81 -18.98 22.12
N GLY A 533 28.50 -18.08 21.24
CA GLY A 533 29.53 -17.47 20.36
C GLY A 533 28.85 -16.65 19.25
N ALA A 534 29.69 -15.71 18.65
CA ALA A 534 29.21 -14.88 17.53
C ALA A 534 30.32 -14.76 16.48
N VAL A 535 29.89 -14.97 15.20
CA VAL A 535 30.87 -14.80 14.10
C VAL A 535 30.39 -13.65 13.20
N ARG A 536 31.35 -12.66 12.93
CA ARG A 536 30.97 -11.49 12.11
C ARG A 536 31.50 -11.69 10.68
N LEU A 537 30.50 -11.49 9.72
CA LEU A 537 30.84 -11.75 8.31
C LEU A 537 31.10 -10.42 7.60
N PRO A 538 32.01 -10.52 6.54
CA PRO A 538 32.29 -9.30 5.74
C PRO A 538 31.04 -8.82 4.99
N ALA A 539 30.98 -7.48 4.65
CA ALA A 539 29.77 -6.82 4.08
C ALA A 539 29.44 -7.40 2.72
N ASP A 540 30.38 -8.04 2.01
CA ASP A 540 30.09 -8.57 0.66
C ASP A 540 29.75 -10.06 0.71
N SER A 541 29.54 -10.58 1.97
CA SER A 541 29.29 -12.03 2.12
C SER A 541 27.95 -12.41 1.48
N PHE A 542 27.02 -11.39 1.36
CA PHE A 542 25.70 -11.68 0.76
C PHE A 542 25.57 -10.95 -0.58
N GLY A 543 26.67 -10.00 -1.09
CA GLY A 543 26.74 -8.97 -2.15
C GLY A 543 26.91 -9.61 -3.53
N LYS A 544 27.39 -10.93 -3.72
CA LYS A 544 27.52 -11.51 -5.08
C LYS A 544 26.19 -12.13 -5.52
N SER A 545 25.15 -12.25 -4.74
CA SER A 545 23.85 -12.90 -5.02
C SER A 545 22.70 -11.92 -4.78
N ALA A 546 22.95 -10.61 -4.14
CA ALA A 546 21.77 -9.83 -3.68
C ALA A 546 22.08 -8.33 -3.82
N ASN A 547 23.27 -7.96 -4.59
CA ASN A 547 23.65 -6.55 -4.79
C ASN A 547 23.48 -5.72 -3.53
N THR A 548 23.66 -6.33 -2.23
CA THR A 548 23.59 -5.54 -0.98
C THR A 548 24.88 -5.74 -0.17
N ALA A 549 25.55 -4.59 0.24
CA ALA A 549 26.78 -4.67 1.08
C ALA A 549 26.43 -4.36 2.55
N VAL A 550 26.07 -5.57 3.32
CA VAL A 550 25.76 -5.30 4.75
C VAL A 550 26.60 -6.27 5.62
N THR A 551 27.18 -5.65 6.67
CA THR A 551 27.87 -6.51 7.66
C THR A 551 26.85 -7.30 8.50
N SER A 552 27.10 -8.68 8.61
CA SER A 552 26.11 -9.53 9.32
C SER A 552 26.82 -10.39 10.37
N ASP A 553 25.94 -10.81 11.37
CA ASP A 553 26.52 -11.65 12.46
C ASP A 553 25.81 -13.00 12.47
N LEU A 554 26.63 -14.07 12.67
CA LEU A 554 26.05 -15.36 13.11
C LEU A 554 26.06 -15.46 14.64
N LEU A 555 24.81 -15.54 15.16
CA LEU A 555 24.72 -15.55 16.64
C LEU A 555 24.20 -16.92 17.11
N PHE A 556 24.90 -17.38 18.20
CA PHE A 556 24.49 -18.67 18.78
C PHE A 556 24.20 -18.49 20.27
N PHE A 557 22.90 -18.75 20.64
CA PHE A 557 22.50 -18.63 22.07
C PHE A 557 21.99 -19.97 22.57
N GLN A 558 22.20 -20.15 23.88
CA GLN A 558 21.50 -21.27 24.54
C GLN A 558 20.58 -20.72 25.64
N LYS A 559 19.25 -21.28 25.55
CA LYS A 559 18.27 -20.77 26.53
C LYS A 559 18.54 -21.35 27.93
N LYS A 560 18.36 -20.45 28.89
CA LYS A 560 18.62 -20.87 30.29
C LYS A 560 17.36 -21.52 30.89
N ALA A 561 17.51 -22.44 31.81
CA ALA A 561 16.36 -23.05 32.51
C ALA A 561 15.65 -22.04 33.41
N GLU A 562 16.47 -21.12 33.97
CA GLU A 562 15.88 -20.04 34.79
C GLU A 562 16.61 -18.72 34.49
N PRO A 563 15.81 -17.64 34.48
CA PRO A 563 16.44 -16.34 34.21
C PRO A 563 17.41 -15.93 35.35
N LEU A 564 18.63 -15.74 35.07
CA LEU A 564 19.60 -15.27 36.09
C LEU A 564 20.01 -13.83 35.77
N MET A 565 20.25 -13.09 36.97
CA MET A 565 20.63 -11.66 36.82
C MET A 565 22.16 -11.53 36.74
N GLY A 566 22.64 -11.40 35.38
CA GLY A 566 24.08 -11.10 35.16
C GLY A 566 24.25 -10.28 33.87
N GLU A 567 25.28 -9.27 33.97
CA GLU A 567 25.51 -8.47 32.75
C GLU A 567 26.84 -8.87 32.10
N PRO A 568 26.77 -9.89 31.30
CA PRO A 568 27.98 -10.33 30.59
C PRO A 568 28.53 -9.24 29.67
N ILE A 569 29.84 -9.37 29.36
CA ILE A 569 30.60 -8.29 28.71
C ILE A 569 30.03 -8.05 27.29
N TRP A 570 29.38 -9.08 26.64
CA TRP A 570 28.90 -8.90 25.26
C TRP A 570 27.66 -8.01 25.22
N THR A 571 27.13 -7.58 26.45
CA THR A 571 25.99 -6.64 26.45
C THR A 571 26.46 -5.20 26.30
N TYR A 572 27.79 -5.00 26.20
CA TYR A 572 28.32 -3.62 26.11
C TYR A 572 29.06 -3.46 24.77
N THR A 573 29.20 -2.15 24.36
CA THR A 573 29.97 -1.84 23.14
C THR A 573 31.25 -1.07 23.52
N GLY A 574 32.28 -1.26 22.69
CA GLY A 574 33.54 -0.50 22.86
C GLY A 574 34.05 0.01 21.51
N LEU A 575 35.33 0.54 21.56
CA LEU A 575 35.90 1.09 20.31
C LEU A 575 37.16 0.32 19.92
N THR A 576 37.24 0.02 18.57
CA THR A 576 38.50 -0.60 18.10
C THR A 576 39.64 0.41 18.18
N GLU A 577 40.88 -0.05 17.78
CA GLU A 577 42.07 0.85 17.80
C GLU A 577 41.88 2.02 16.84
N ASP A 578 41.07 1.88 15.84
CA ASP A 578 40.82 2.95 14.86
C ASP A 578 39.54 3.72 15.21
N MET A 579 39.04 3.56 16.40
CA MET A 579 37.92 4.33 16.97
C MET A 579 36.62 4.00 16.23
N VAL A 580 36.55 2.72 15.79
CA VAL A 580 35.28 2.22 15.21
C VAL A 580 34.49 1.45 16.27
N PRO A 581 33.20 1.90 16.49
CA PRO A 581 32.41 1.21 17.52
C PRO A 581 32.14 -0.25 17.16
N VAL A 582 32.39 -1.13 18.20
CA VAL A 582 32.13 -2.57 17.99
C VAL A 582 31.75 -3.19 19.34
N ASN A 583 30.95 -4.25 19.29
CA ASN A 583 30.55 -4.92 20.54
C ASN A 583 31.77 -5.51 21.27
N GLU A 584 31.71 -5.48 22.60
CA GLU A 584 32.86 -5.87 23.44
C GLU A 584 33.19 -7.36 23.23
N TYR A 585 32.24 -8.21 22.79
CA TYR A 585 32.54 -9.62 22.48
C TYR A 585 33.59 -9.70 21.38
N TYR A 586 33.49 -8.90 20.37
CA TYR A 586 34.44 -8.98 19.24
C TYR A 586 35.79 -8.35 19.61
N LEU A 587 35.79 -7.42 20.57
CA LEU A 587 37.10 -6.90 21.05
C LEU A 587 37.87 -7.98 21.81
N GLU A 588 37.11 -8.93 22.48
CA GLU A 588 37.79 -10.00 23.25
C GLU A 588 38.10 -11.20 22.34
N HIS A 589 37.29 -11.23 21.26
CA HIS A 589 37.50 -12.36 20.34
C HIS A 589 37.63 -11.83 18.91
N PRO A 590 38.82 -11.18 18.58
CA PRO A 590 38.98 -10.58 17.25
C PRO A 590 39.00 -11.64 16.14
N GLU A 591 39.40 -12.93 16.50
CA GLU A 591 39.39 -14.03 15.52
C GLU A 591 37.97 -14.34 15.03
N MET A 592 36.91 -13.86 15.69
CA MET A 592 35.50 -14.14 15.33
C MET A 592 34.98 -13.06 14.38
N MET A 593 35.91 -12.10 13.92
CA MET A 593 35.60 -11.14 12.85
C MET A 593 36.39 -11.51 11.59
N LEU A 594 35.66 -11.92 10.53
CA LEU A 594 36.37 -12.40 9.32
C LEU A 594 36.76 -11.22 8.44
N GLY A 595 37.35 -10.26 9.01
CA GLY A 595 37.84 -9.03 8.37
C GLY A 595 38.13 -7.96 9.42
N LYS A 596 38.23 -6.70 8.83
CA LYS A 596 38.51 -5.57 9.76
C LYS A 596 37.40 -4.53 9.68
N MET A 597 36.98 -4.09 10.93
CA MET A 597 35.90 -3.06 10.94
C MET A 597 36.47 -1.69 10.53
N VAL A 598 35.66 -1.03 9.54
CA VAL A 598 36.16 0.29 9.08
C VAL A 598 34.96 1.23 8.94
N TRP A 599 35.26 2.54 8.92
CA TRP A 599 34.20 3.50 8.53
C TRP A 599 33.97 3.41 7.01
N PHE A 600 32.80 2.97 6.71
CA PHE A 600 32.51 2.62 5.31
C PHE A 600 31.85 3.81 4.61
N GLU A 601 32.47 4.35 3.49
CA GLU A 601 32.15 5.66 2.87
C GLU A 601 31.32 5.45 1.60
N GLN A 602 30.97 4.22 1.22
CA GLN A 602 30.36 3.92 -0.09
C GLN A 602 28.83 4.06 -0.01
N PHE A 603 28.05 4.07 1.12
CA PHE A 603 26.57 4.01 1.17
C PHE A 603 26.01 5.36 1.59
N PHE A 604 27.02 6.48 1.95
CA PHE A 604 26.39 7.74 2.44
C PHE A 604 27.37 8.90 2.23
N GLY A 605 28.48 8.64 1.25
CA GLY A 605 29.34 9.78 0.85
C GLY A 605 30.48 10.00 1.86
N LYS A 606 31.44 11.06 1.56
CA LYS A 606 32.67 11.41 2.30
C LYS A 606 32.33 12.10 3.63
N ASP A 607 32.02 11.21 4.81
CA ASP A 607 31.77 11.59 6.23
C ASP A 607 30.69 10.70 6.83
N SER A 608 30.40 9.44 6.15
CA SER A 608 29.40 8.48 6.66
C SER A 608 29.84 7.84 7.97
N LYS A 609 28.88 8.00 8.99
CA LYS A 609 29.16 7.34 10.30
C LYS A 609 28.80 5.85 10.22
N TYR A 610 28.82 5.29 8.95
CA TYR A 610 28.45 3.87 8.79
C TYR A 610 29.70 2.99 8.87
N THR A 611 29.52 1.83 9.64
CA THR A 611 30.69 0.93 9.81
C THR A 611 30.41 -0.40 9.08
N ALA A 612 31.47 -0.91 8.47
CA ALA A 612 31.33 -2.22 7.81
C ALA A 612 32.60 -3.05 8.01
N LEU A 613 32.32 -4.38 7.99
CA LEU A 613 33.49 -5.27 8.05
C LEU A 613 33.98 -5.56 6.63
N VAL A 614 35.30 -5.16 6.39
CA VAL A 614 35.83 -5.33 5.02
C VAL A 614 37.02 -6.31 5.10
N ASN A 615 36.83 -7.27 4.10
CA ASN A 615 37.99 -8.17 3.98
C ASN A 615 38.74 -7.90 2.66
N ASN A 616 40.08 -7.51 2.82
CA ASN A 616 40.81 -7.10 1.60
C ASN A 616 41.72 -8.23 1.11
N ALA A 617 41.48 -9.41 1.60
CA ALA A 617 42.36 -10.51 1.15
C ALA A 617 41.91 -10.97 -0.25
N GLU A 618 42.82 -10.97 -1.30
CA GLU A 618 42.58 -11.24 -2.74
C GLU A 618 42.09 -12.69 -2.95
N ASP A 619 42.19 -13.71 -1.92
CA ASP A 619 41.72 -15.10 -2.09
C ASP A 619 40.93 -15.53 -0.84
N PHE A 620 40.16 -14.65 -0.29
CA PHE A 620 39.45 -15.01 0.96
C PHE A 620 38.32 -16.00 0.64
N ASP A 621 38.43 -17.18 1.34
CA ASP A 621 37.38 -18.22 1.22
C ASP A 621 36.42 -18.12 2.41
N LEU A 622 35.17 -17.68 2.10
CA LEU A 622 34.19 -17.41 3.17
C LEU A 622 33.86 -18.69 3.95
N GLU A 623 33.70 -19.77 3.25
CA GLU A 623 33.33 -21.03 3.96
C GLU A 623 34.45 -21.47 4.91
N LYS A 624 35.66 -21.44 4.42
CA LYS A 624 36.78 -21.83 5.31
C LYS A 624 36.86 -20.89 6.52
N GLY A 625 36.72 -19.61 6.28
CA GLY A 625 36.75 -18.64 7.41
C GLY A 625 35.68 -18.94 8.46
N ILE A 626 34.44 -19.28 7.98
CA ILE A 626 33.34 -19.53 8.94
C ILE A 626 33.64 -20.83 9.71
N LEU A 627 34.14 -21.83 9.03
CA LEU A 627 34.39 -23.13 9.70
C LEU A 627 35.52 -22.99 10.72
N ASP A 628 36.57 -22.22 10.40
CA ASP A 628 37.65 -21.98 11.39
C ASP A 628 37.11 -21.27 12.64
N ALA A 629 36.24 -20.27 12.40
CA ALA A 629 35.69 -19.53 13.57
C ALA A 629 34.79 -20.45 14.41
N VAL A 630 33.98 -21.29 13.69
CA VAL A 630 33.06 -22.18 14.42
C VAL A 630 33.88 -23.19 15.24
N GLY A 631 35.10 -23.56 14.76
CA GLY A 631 35.98 -24.48 15.50
C GLY A 631 36.35 -23.94 16.88
N GLU A 632 36.21 -22.64 17.08
CA GLU A 632 36.61 -22.05 18.38
C GLU A 632 35.43 -22.00 19.35
N LEU A 633 34.16 -22.39 18.86
CA LEU A 633 32.97 -22.34 19.73
C LEU A 633 32.92 -23.55 20.67
N PRO A 634 32.13 -23.50 21.76
CA PRO A 634 32.07 -24.58 22.77
C PRO A 634 31.50 -25.87 22.17
N GLN A 635 32.02 -26.99 22.79
CA GLN A 635 31.59 -28.32 22.29
C GLN A 635 30.64 -28.98 23.28
N ASN A 636 29.55 -29.69 22.81
CA ASN A 636 28.63 -30.58 23.54
C ASN A 636 27.90 -29.83 24.67
N CYS A 637 27.38 -28.67 24.35
CA CYS A 637 26.68 -27.90 25.40
C CYS A 637 25.17 -28.04 25.24
N TYR A 638 24.54 -28.86 24.30
CA TYR A 638 23.09 -29.05 24.11
C TYR A 638 22.56 -30.07 25.12
N GLU A 639 21.22 -29.69 25.89
CA GLU A 639 20.64 -30.57 26.94
C GLU A 639 19.24 -31.02 26.53
N GLU A 640 18.70 -32.42 26.70
CA GLU A 640 17.36 -32.94 26.31
C GLU A 640 16.41 -32.93 27.51
N SER A 641 15.09 -32.18 27.54
CA SER A 641 14.19 -32.45 28.68
C SER A 641 12.74 -32.49 28.20
N ILE A 642 11.64 -33.46 29.09
CA ILE A 642 10.26 -33.98 28.98
C ILE A 642 9.36 -33.17 29.93
N ALA A 643 8.26 -32.33 29.41
CA ALA A 643 7.18 -32.16 30.43
C ALA A 643 5.85 -31.95 29.71
N GLU A 644 4.58 -32.71 30.23
CA GLU A 644 3.10 -32.84 30.20
C GLU A 644 2.44 -31.92 31.22
N LYS A 645 1.16 -31.28 30.77
CA LYS A 645 0.10 -30.91 31.74
C LYS A 645 -1.27 -31.17 31.13
N LYS A 646 -2.36 -31.70 31.98
CA LYS A 646 -3.78 -32.09 32.13
C LYS A 646 -4.60 -30.92 32.71
N GLU A 647 -5.99 -30.75 32.30
CA GLU A 647 -7.15 -29.90 32.63
C GLU A 647 -8.30 -30.76 33.15
N GLU A 648 -9.34 -30.15 34.06
CA GLU A 648 -10.65 -30.72 34.47
C GLU A 648 -11.75 -29.68 34.25
N ALA A 649 -13.26 -30.04 34.02
CA ALA A 649 -14.58 -29.57 33.55
C ALA A 649 -15.62 -29.73 34.68
N GLN A 650 -16.77 -28.75 34.80
CA GLN A 650 -18.01 -28.50 35.56
C GLN A 650 -19.22 -28.73 34.65
N ASP A 651 -20.72 -29.11 35.40
CA ASP A 651 -22.05 -29.72 35.19
C ASP A 651 -23.03 -28.67 34.64
N VAL A 652 -23.73 -28.73 33.40
CA VAL A 652 -24.58 -27.96 32.48
C VAL A 652 -25.82 -28.80 32.14
N LEU A 653 -27.39 -28.05 32.39
CA LEU A 653 -28.67 -28.63 31.92
C LEU A 653 -29.08 -28.01 30.59
N ALA A 654 -29.95 -28.68 29.80
CA ALA A 654 -30.43 -28.19 28.50
C ALA A 654 -31.68 -27.31 28.68
N ALA A 655 -31.71 -26.09 27.97
CA ALA A 655 -32.71 -25.02 28.16
C ALA A 655 -33.86 -25.21 27.18
N SER A 656 -35.26 -25.07 27.55
CA SER A 656 -36.48 -25.05 26.72
C SER A 656 -36.55 -23.74 25.90
N PRO A 657 -37.07 -23.76 24.68
CA PRO A 657 -37.23 -22.58 23.82
C PRO A 657 -38.26 -21.59 24.37
N LYS A 658 -39.17 -21.86 25.26
CA LYS A 658 -40.23 -20.98 25.82
C LYS A 658 -39.65 -20.00 26.85
N ILE A 659 -38.43 -20.23 27.35
CA ILE A 659 -37.76 -19.30 28.28
C ILE A 659 -36.82 -18.37 27.48
N PRO A 660 -37.13 -17.11 27.54
CA PRO A 660 -36.30 -16.17 26.79
C PRO A 660 -34.83 -16.22 27.24
N ASN A 661 -33.99 -16.32 26.23
CA ASN A 661 -32.54 -16.41 26.47
C ASN A 661 -32.04 -15.22 27.31
N TYR A 662 -31.07 -15.53 28.26
CA TYR A 662 -30.40 -14.57 29.18
C TYR A 662 -31.39 -14.03 30.21
N THR A 663 -32.31 -14.75 30.60
CA THR A 663 -33.25 -14.36 31.66
C THR A 663 -33.20 -15.40 32.79
N PHE A 664 -33.60 -14.89 33.96
CA PHE A 664 -33.73 -15.84 35.08
C PHE A 664 -35.07 -16.60 34.98
N THR A 665 -34.94 -17.91 35.24
CA THR A 665 -36.21 -18.68 35.37
C THR A 665 -36.15 -19.56 36.62
N VAL A 666 -37.35 -19.88 37.05
CA VAL A 666 -37.40 -20.68 38.30
C VAL A 666 -38.03 -22.03 37.96
N ILE A 667 -37.03 -23.18 38.16
CA ILE A 667 -37.56 -24.56 37.98
C ILE A 667 -37.47 -25.31 39.32
N GLN A 668 -38.58 -25.83 39.85
CA GLN A 668 -38.65 -26.57 41.13
C GLN A 668 -38.07 -25.74 42.28
N ASP A 669 -38.31 -24.47 42.26
CA ASP A 669 -38.00 -23.53 43.36
C ASP A 669 -36.51 -23.18 43.38
N GLU A 670 -35.77 -23.59 42.29
CA GLU A 670 -34.35 -23.15 42.16
C GLU A 670 -34.21 -22.18 40.98
N VAL A 671 -33.16 -21.29 41.11
CA VAL A 671 -33.04 -20.20 40.11
C VAL A 671 -32.00 -20.62 39.06
N TYR A 672 -32.41 -20.66 37.93
CA TYR A 672 -31.48 -20.96 36.81
C TYR A 672 -31.34 -19.73 35.90
N TYR A 673 -30.16 -19.76 35.32
CA TYR A 673 -29.95 -18.67 34.35
C TYR A 673 -29.73 -19.28 32.95
N ARG A 674 -30.56 -18.78 32.06
CA ARG A 674 -30.46 -19.42 30.73
C ARG A 674 -29.44 -18.65 29.87
N GLU A 675 -28.47 -19.51 29.34
CA GLU A 675 -27.52 -18.99 28.34
C GLU A 675 -27.43 -19.96 27.16
N GLY A 676 -27.93 -19.54 26.05
CA GLY A 676 -27.99 -20.46 24.87
C GLY A 676 -28.99 -21.60 25.10
N GLU A 677 -28.41 -22.82 24.86
CA GLU A 677 -29.33 -23.97 24.97
C GLU A 677 -29.17 -24.64 26.34
N SER A 678 -28.41 -23.79 27.22
CA SER A 678 -28.14 -24.51 28.49
C SER A 678 -28.61 -23.65 29.67
N LEU A 679 -29.02 -24.27 30.74
CA LEU A 679 -29.37 -23.62 32.02
C LEU A 679 -28.28 -23.89 33.07
N TYR A 680 -27.86 -22.69 33.50
CA TYR A 680 -26.83 -22.80 34.58
C TYR A 680 -27.46 -22.53 35.94
N ARG A 681 -27.16 -23.47 36.75
CA ARG A 681 -27.73 -23.28 38.10
C ARG A 681 -27.03 -22.12 38.83
N SER A 682 -28.03 -21.11 39.39
CA SER A 682 -27.46 -19.93 40.08
C SER A 682 -26.86 -20.31 41.43
N GLN A 683 -25.55 -19.86 41.74
CA GLN A 683 -24.91 -20.16 43.05
C GLN A 683 -25.11 -18.99 44.02
N ALA A 684 -26.12 -18.09 43.75
CA ALA A 684 -26.31 -16.92 44.63
C ALA A 684 -26.94 -17.33 45.98
N LYS A 685 -26.66 -16.48 47.00
CA LYS A 685 -27.21 -16.76 48.36
C LYS A 685 -28.75 -16.81 48.32
N GLU A 686 -29.43 -17.47 49.18
CA GLU A 686 -30.89 -17.68 49.22
C GLU A 686 -31.65 -16.35 49.35
N SER A 687 -31.06 -15.41 50.06
CA SER A 687 -31.71 -14.08 50.17
C SER A 687 -31.83 -13.40 48.79
N VAL A 688 -30.84 -13.62 47.90
CA VAL A 688 -30.84 -13.04 46.54
C VAL A 688 -31.76 -13.87 45.63
N LYS A 689 -31.82 -15.12 45.82
CA LYS A 689 -32.70 -15.99 45.03
C LYS A 689 -34.17 -15.69 45.32
N ARG A 690 -34.45 -15.31 46.64
CA ARG A 690 -35.85 -14.95 46.99
C ARG A 690 -36.28 -13.68 46.26
N ARG A 691 -35.39 -12.77 46.13
CA ARG A 691 -35.72 -11.52 45.41
C ARG A 691 -35.97 -11.80 43.92
N ILE A 692 -35.07 -12.64 43.38
CA ILE A 692 -35.17 -12.96 41.93
C ILE A 692 -36.48 -13.69 41.65
N ARG A 693 -36.97 -14.46 42.54
CA ARG A 693 -38.25 -15.17 42.32
C ARG A 693 -39.42 -14.19 42.32
N ALA A 694 -39.34 -13.26 43.33
CA ALA A 694 -40.45 -12.29 43.43
C ALA A 694 -40.48 -11.36 42.21
N MET A 695 -39.37 -10.95 41.74
CA MET A 695 -39.30 -10.05 40.56
C MET A 695 -39.65 -10.82 39.28
N HIS A 696 -39.27 -12.10 39.18
CA HIS A 696 -39.62 -12.93 38.01
C HIS A 696 -41.14 -13.07 37.87
N LYS A 697 -41.84 -13.17 39.01
CA LYS A 697 -43.32 -13.28 38.98
C LYS A 697 -43.96 -11.99 38.45
N ILE A 698 -43.45 -10.86 38.93
CA ILE A 698 -44.00 -9.56 38.47
C ILE A 698 -43.66 -9.36 36.99
N ARG A 699 -42.47 -9.83 36.58
CA ARG A 699 -42.06 -9.71 35.16
C ARG A 699 -43.01 -10.53 34.27
N LEU A 700 -43.38 -11.72 34.62
CA LEU A 700 -44.27 -12.55 33.79
C LEU A 700 -45.64 -11.89 33.66
N LEU A 701 -46.06 -11.24 34.75
CA LEU A 701 -47.39 -10.59 34.72
C LEU A 701 -47.37 -9.33 33.85
N VAL A 702 -46.32 -8.61 33.95
CA VAL A 702 -46.21 -7.38 33.15
C VAL A 702 -46.14 -7.75 31.66
N ARG A 703 -45.44 -8.82 31.32
CA ARG A 703 -45.40 -9.27 29.90
C ARG A 703 -46.78 -9.77 29.46
N GLU A 704 -47.42 -10.35 30.32
CA GLU A 704 -48.79 -10.78 30.00
C GLU A 704 -49.72 -9.59 29.75
N ILE A 705 -49.59 -8.52 30.60
CA ILE A 705 -50.45 -7.33 30.41
C ILE A 705 -50.11 -6.64 29.08
N LEU A 706 -48.81 -6.62 28.76
CA LEU A 706 -48.42 -6.01 27.48
C LEU A 706 -48.97 -6.81 26.31
N GLN A 707 -48.95 -8.16 26.45
CA GLN A 707 -49.44 -9.04 25.36
C GLN A 707 -50.97 -8.90 25.20
N ILE A 708 -51.73 -8.90 26.28
CA ILE A 708 -53.21 -8.81 26.17
C ILE A 708 -53.63 -7.45 25.63
N GLN A 709 -52.81 -6.38 25.92
CA GLN A 709 -53.11 -5.04 25.37
C GLN A 709 -52.83 -5.03 23.86
N GLN A 710 -51.89 -5.77 23.36
CA GLN A 710 -51.57 -5.87 21.92
C GLN A 710 -52.67 -6.63 21.18
N GLU A 711 -53.29 -7.55 21.82
CA GLU A 711 -54.33 -8.36 21.16
C GLU A 711 -55.71 -7.72 21.35
N ASN A 712 -55.77 -6.46 21.58
CA ASN A 712 -56.97 -5.62 21.74
C ASN A 712 -57.93 -6.20 22.80
N CYS A 713 -57.41 -6.35 24.05
CA CYS A 713 -58.22 -6.92 25.15
C CYS A 713 -59.27 -5.89 25.63
N SER A 714 -60.41 -6.42 26.32
CA SER A 714 -61.45 -5.54 26.88
C SER A 714 -60.96 -4.80 28.15
N ASP A 715 -61.60 -3.66 28.45
CA ASP A 715 -61.20 -2.83 29.62
C ASP A 715 -61.34 -3.63 30.93
N GLN A 716 -62.28 -4.62 30.98
CA GLN A 716 -62.48 -5.42 32.21
C GLN A 716 -61.32 -6.41 32.41
N GLU A 717 -60.85 -7.05 31.29
CA GLU A 717 -59.71 -7.99 31.34
C GLU A 717 -58.41 -7.26 31.69
N LEU A 718 -58.24 -5.99 31.24
CA LEU A 718 -57.03 -5.20 31.56
C LEU A 718 -57.04 -4.74 33.02
N LYS A 719 -58.28 -4.40 33.51
CA LYS A 719 -58.36 -3.92 34.92
C LYS A 719 -58.04 -5.07 35.89
N LYS A 720 -58.47 -6.29 35.58
CA LYS A 720 -58.18 -7.45 36.46
C LYS A 720 -56.67 -7.74 36.50
N ALA A 721 -56.01 -7.72 35.34
CA ALA A 721 -54.55 -7.97 35.29
C ALA A 721 -53.78 -6.83 35.98
N GLN A 722 -54.31 -5.54 35.90
CA GLN A 722 -53.63 -4.39 36.56
C GLN A 722 -53.79 -4.47 38.08
N GLU A 723 -54.99 -5.01 38.53
CA GLU A 723 -55.18 -5.16 40.00
C GLU A 723 -54.22 -6.21 40.56
N GLN A 724 -54.03 -7.24 39.76
CA GLN A 724 -53.08 -8.29 40.19
C GLN A 724 -51.64 -7.76 40.19
N LEU A 725 -51.32 -6.96 39.16
CA LEU A 725 -49.97 -6.36 39.12
C LEU A 725 -49.77 -5.41 40.31
N ASN A 726 -50.89 -4.66 40.71
CA ASN A 726 -50.77 -3.73 41.86
C ASN A 726 -50.58 -4.50 43.17
N ARG A 727 -51.24 -5.57 43.28
CA ARG A 727 -51.13 -6.35 44.52
C ARG A 727 -49.72 -6.95 44.67
N LEU A 728 -49.20 -7.54 43.57
CA LEU A 728 -47.88 -8.21 43.63
C LEU A 728 -46.75 -7.18 43.77
N TYR A 729 -46.96 -6.04 43.09
CA TYR A 729 -45.91 -5.01 43.20
C TYR A 729 -45.90 -4.39 44.60
N ASP A 730 -47.11 -4.06 45.18
CA ASP A 730 -47.15 -3.45 46.53
C ASP A 730 -46.58 -4.42 47.59
N ALA A 731 -46.86 -5.70 47.37
CA ALA A 731 -46.30 -6.70 48.31
C ALA A 731 -44.77 -6.76 48.17
N PHE A 732 -44.29 -6.70 46.94
CA PHE A 732 -42.82 -6.70 46.73
C PHE A 732 -42.17 -5.46 47.37
N VAL A 733 -42.75 -4.25 47.15
CA VAL A 733 -42.13 -3.01 47.67
C VAL A 733 -42.16 -3.03 49.21
N LYS A 734 -43.21 -3.63 49.82
CA LYS A 734 -43.29 -3.70 51.31
C LYS A 734 -42.20 -4.61 51.86
N THR A 735 -41.85 -5.67 51.13
CA THR A 735 -40.91 -6.69 51.65
C THR A 735 -39.48 -6.38 51.18
N HIS A 736 -39.29 -5.94 49.95
CA HIS A 736 -37.91 -5.91 49.39
C HIS A 736 -37.55 -4.49 48.93
N GLY A 737 -38.44 -3.46 49.18
CA GLY A 737 -38.15 -2.07 48.74
C GLY A 737 -38.45 -1.89 47.23
N TYR A 738 -38.10 -0.65 46.59
CA TYR A 738 -38.47 -0.34 45.19
C TYR A 738 -37.51 -1.02 44.21
N PHE A 739 -37.97 -1.31 42.94
CA PHE A 739 -37.13 -1.96 41.92
C PHE A 739 -35.86 -1.15 41.66
N CYS A 740 -35.92 0.23 41.83
CA CYS A 740 -34.75 1.08 41.52
C CYS A 740 -33.79 1.13 42.71
N ASP A 741 -34.20 0.43 43.86
CA ASP A 741 -33.25 0.39 45.00
C ASP A 741 -32.00 -0.41 44.62
N ARG A 742 -30.82 -0.09 45.17
CA ARG A 742 -29.50 -0.66 44.80
C ARG A 742 -29.49 -2.18 44.97
N THR A 743 -30.10 -2.76 45.99
CA THR A 743 -30.04 -4.21 46.29
C THR A 743 -30.90 -4.99 45.29
N ASN A 744 -32.04 -4.48 44.88
CA ASN A 744 -32.91 -5.17 43.89
C ASN A 744 -32.34 -5.04 42.48
N LYS A 745 -31.73 -3.91 42.27
CA LYS A 745 -31.01 -3.72 40.99
C LYS A 745 -29.85 -4.70 40.85
N MET A 746 -29.15 -4.95 41.91
CA MET A 746 -28.00 -5.87 41.85
C MET A 746 -28.45 -7.33 41.74
N ALA A 747 -29.60 -7.61 42.31
CA ALA A 747 -30.06 -9.01 42.37
C ALA A 747 -30.61 -9.46 41.01
N PHE A 748 -31.16 -8.60 40.22
CA PHE A 748 -31.85 -9.01 38.98
C PHE A 748 -31.17 -8.37 37.77
N ARG A 749 -29.94 -7.93 37.99
CA ARG A 749 -29.23 -7.06 37.03
C ARG A 749 -28.83 -7.87 35.79
N GLN A 750 -28.64 -9.24 35.90
CA GLN A 750 -28.20 -10.11 34.79
C GLN A 750 -29.40 -10.48 33.89
N ASP A 751 -30.64 -10.01 34.26
CA ASP A 751 -31.85 -10.38 33.52
C ASP A 751 -32.19 -9.30 32.48
N ASN A 752 -32.42 -9.76 31.21
CA ASN A 752 -32.68 -8.82 30.09
C ASN A 752 -33.97 -8.01 30.32
N ASP A 753 -34.79 -8.43 31.16
CA ASP A 753 -36.07 -7.73 31.34
C ASP A 753 -36.03 -6.81 32.57
N TYR A 754 -34.96 -6.63 33.16
CA TYR A 754 -34.92 -5.74 34.36
C TYR A 754 -35.32 -4.32 34.00
N PRO A 755 -34.80 -3.71 32.89
CA PRO A 755 -35.22 -2.34 32.53
C PRO A 755 -36.75 -2.22 32.43
N LEU A 756 -37.29 -3.24 31.85
CA LEU A 756 -38.77 -3.24 31.81
C LEU A 756 -39.36 -3.13 33.22
N LEU A 757 -38.89 -3.84 34.16
CA LEU A 757 -39.41 -3.77 35.54
C LEU A 757 -39.07 -2.42 36.19
N SER A 758 -37.86 -1.89 35.83
CA SER A 758 -37.48 -0.58 36.39
C SER A 758 -38.40 0.52 35.85
N SER A 759 -38.91 0.40 34.62
CA SER A 759 -39.78 1.44 34.00
C SER A 759 -41.14 1.50 34.70
N LEU A 760 -41.38 0.53 35.57
CA LEU A 760 -42.68 0.55 36.27
C LEU A 760 -42.68 1.58 37.40
N GLU A 761 -41.46 2.12 37.66
CA GLU A 761 -41.36 3.15 38.72
C GLU A 761 -40.90 4.47 38.10
N VAL A 762 -41.64 5.57 38.37
CA VAL A 762 -41.23 6.92 37.91
C VAL A 762 -40.61 7.70 39.09
N VAL A 763 -39.33 8.09 38.85
CA VAL A 763 -38.63 8.78 39.95
C VAL A 763 -38.59 10.28 39.65
N ASP A 764 -39.18 11.13 40.50
CA ASP A 764 -39.15 12.58 40.25
C ASP A 764 -37.82 13.20 40.68
N GLU A 765 -37.56 14.54 40.42
CA GLU A 765 -36.31 15.29 40.65
C GLU A 765 -35.92 15.28 42.13
N ASP A 766 -36.89 14.94 43.07
CA ASP A 766 -36.61 14.83 44.52
C ASP A 766 -36.47 13.36 44.94
N LYS A 767 -36.30 12.37 43.98
CA LYS A 767 -36.07 10.92 44.16
C LYS A 767 -37.29 10.23 44.78
N ASN A 768 -38.44 10.90 44.68
CA ASN A 768 -39.67 10.17 45.06
C ASN A 768 -40.11 9.20 43.95
N VAL A 769 -40.46 7.95 44.48
CA VAL A 769 -40.78 6.92 43.45
C VAL A 769 -42.30 6.75 43.41
N THR A 770 -42.88 6.92 42.18
CA THR A 770 -44.32 6.67 42.02
C THR A 770 -44.53 5.60 40.94
N LYS A 771 -45.76 4.93 40.99
CA LYS A 771 -46.06 3.86 40.01
C LYS A 771 -46.26 4.45 38.61
N ALA A 772 -45.87 3.62 37.62
CA ALA A 772 -45.99 4.06 36.20
C ALA A 772 -47.42 3.87 35.71
N ASP A 773 -47.75 4.44 34.62
CA ASP A 773 -49.13 4.53 34.10
C ASP A 773 -49.68 3.14 33.74
N ILE A 774 -48.76 2.15 33.50
CA ILE A 774 -49.22 0.79 33.13
C ILE A 774 -50.04 0.18 34.26
N PHE A 775 -50.00 0.79 35.48
CA PHE A 775 -50.75 0.27 36.64
C PHE A 775 -52.19 0.76 36.60
N TYR A 776 -52.40 1.82 35.78
CA TYR A 776 -53.74 2.43 35.97
C TYR A 776 -54.45 2.54 34.63
N LYS A 777 -53.58 2.59 33.55
CA LYS A 777 -54.30 2.88 32.29
C LYS A 777 -53.59 2.14 31.14
N ARG A 778 -54.33 2.01 29.99
CA ARG A 778 -53.80 1.33 28.79
C ARG A 778 -52.61 2.09 28.19
N THR A 779 -51.48 1.32 27.94
CA THR A 779 -50.23 2.00 27.54
C THR A 779 -49.81 1.53 26.14
N ILE A 780 -50.60 0.51 25.53
CA ILE A 780 -50.32 0.04 24.16
C ILE A 780 -51.64 0.06 23.36
N ARG A 781 -51.57 0.75 22.09
CA ARG A 781 -52.75 0.76 21.19
C ARG A 781 -52.57 -0.29 20.09
N PRO A 782 -53.68 -1.04 19.77
CA PRO A 782 -53.61 -2.02 18.67
C PRO A 782 -53.42 -1.33 17.31
N ARG A 783 -52.71 -1.99 16.40
CA ARG A 783 -52.41 -1.50 15.04
C ARG A 783 -53.71 -1.32 14.23
N ASP A 784 -53.98 -0.02 13.79
CA ASP A 784 -55.17 0.20 12.93
C ASP A 784 -54.82 -0.09 11.46
N VAL A 785 -55.31 -1.22 10.91
CA VAL A 785 -55.08 -1.46 9.47
C VAL A 785 -56.10 -0.64 8.67
N ILE A 786 -55.45 0.44 7.98
CA ILE A 786 -56.35 1.29 7.18
C ILE A 786 -56.64 0.58 5.84
N ASP A 787 -57.96 0.22 5.68
CA ASP A 787 -58.31 -0.56 4.47
C ASP A 787 -58.91 0.35 3.39
N LYS A 788 -59.20 1.65 3.78
CA LYS A 788 -59.73 2.56 2.73
C LYS A 788 -59.47 4.02 3.14
N VAL A 789 -59.17 4.93 2.08
CA VAL A 789 -58.94 6.37 2.38
C VAL A 789 -59.93 7.19 1.54
N GLU A 790 -60.15 8.41 2.02
CA GLU A 790 -61.18 9.28 1.42
C GLU A 790 -60.60 10.10 0.27
N ASN A 791 -59.20 10.31 0.32
CA ASN A 791 -58.65 11.12 -0.78
C ASN A 791 -57.20 10.69 -1.06
N ALA A 792 -56.65 11.14 -2.26
CA ALA A 792 -55.32 10.70 -2.78
C ALA A 792 -54.19 11.18 -1.85
N GLN A 793 -54.41 12.36 -1.24
CA GLN A 793 -53.36 12.86 -0.31
C GLN A 793 -53.18 11.92 0.88
N GLU A 794 -54.27 11.41 1.40
CA GLU A 794 -54.18 10.46 2.54
C GLU A 794 -53.51 9.15 2.09
N ALA A 795 -53.84 8.76 0.86
CA ALA A 795 -53.19 7.54 0.32
C ALA A 795 -51.68 7.76 0.16
N LEU A 796 -51.29 8.95 -0.26
CA LEU A 796 -49.84 9.26 -0.38
C LEU A 796 -49.15 9.23 0.98
N HIS A 797 -49.78 9.80 2.00
CA HIS A 797 -49.16 9.80 3.35
C HIS A 797 -49.02 8.37 3.88
N ILE A 798 -50.02 7.59 3.53
CA ILE A 798 -49.95 6.19 4.05
C ILE A 798 -48.87 5.43 3.28
N SER A 799 -48.83 5.70 1.99
CA SER A 799 -47.76 5.04 1.21
C SER A 799 -46.37 5.43 1.71
N LEU A 800 -46.16 6.72 1.97
CA LEU A 800 -44.85 7.18 2.48
C LEU A 800 -44.56 6.57 3.85
N SER A 801 -45.62 6.43 4.65
CA SER A 801 -45.43 5.86 6.01
C SER A 801 -45.13 4.35 5.92
N GLU A 802 -45.67 3.66 4.86
CA GLU A 802 -45.53 2.19 4.84
C GLU A 802 -44.34 1.78 3.97
N TYR A 803 -44.06 2.58 2.92
CA TYR A 803 -43.03 2.11 1.99
C TYR A 803 -41.93 3.14 1.81
N ASN A 804 -42.06 4.28 2.44
CA ASN A 804 -41.06 5.37 2.33
C ASN A 804 -40.82 5.77 0.88
N ARG A 805 -41.82 5.66 0.03
CA ARG A 805 -41.76 6.12 -1.37
C ARG A 805 -43.18 6.27 -1.92
N VAL A 806 -43.20 7.04 -3.04
CA VAL A 806 -44.51 7.13 -3.71
C VAL A 806 -44.78 5.82 -4.47
N ASP A 807 -45.61 4.99 -3.83
CA ASP A 807 -45.94 3.68 -4.44
C ASP A 807 -47.38 3.73 -4.99
N ILE A 808 -47.44 3.85 -6.32
CA ILE A 808 -48.75 4.12 -6.98
C ILE A 808 -49.66 2.89 -6.87
N PRO A 809 -49.15 1.66 -7.05
CA PRO A 809 -50.03 0.49 -6.96
C PRO A 809 -50.63 0.33 -5.55
N TYR A 810 -49.78 0.53 -4.54
CA TYR A 810 -50.31 0.43 -3.16
C TYR A 810 -51.34 1.53 -2.89
N MET A 811 -51.09 2.71 -3.33
CA MET A 811 -52.03 3.83 -3.08
C MET A 811 -53.37 3.55 -3.78
N LEU A 812 -53.35 2.89 -4.95
CA LEU A 812 -54.60 2.61 -5.68
C LEU A 812 -55.41 1.52 -4.98
N SER A 813 -54.60 0.66 -4.20
CA SER A 813 -55.33 -0.37 -3.46
C SER A 813 -56.15 0.24 -2.31
N LEU A 814 -55.79 1.48 -1.86
CA LEU A 814 -56.49 2.09 -0.71
C LEU A 814 -57.48 3.16 -1.20
N TYR A 815 -57.27 3.71 -2.35
CA TYR A 815 -57.97 4.88 -2.89
C TYR A 815 -59.13 4.42 -3.76
N PRO A 816 -60.34 4.92 -3.51
CA PRO A 816 -61.58 4.45 -4.15
C PRO A 816 -61.62 4.82 -5.64
N GLY A 817 -60.66 5.64 -6.27
CA GLY A 817 -60.73 6.08 -7.68
C GLY A 817 -59.69 5.34 -8.52
N ASN A 818 -59.60 5.80 -9.87
CA ASN A 818 -58.62 5.17 -10.79
C ASN A 818 -57.32 5.99 -10.87
N ARG A 819 -56.33 5.54 -11.46
CA ARG A 819 -54.96 6.13 -11.47
C ARG A 819 -54.99 7.58 -11.95
N LYS A 820 -55.71 7.80 -12.98
CA LYS A 820 -55.73 9.18 -13.53
C LYS A 820 -56.27 10.17 -12.50
N GLU A 821 -57.34 9.74 -11.76
CA GLU A 821 -57.92 10.63 -10.73
C GLU A 821 -56.95 10.82 -9.55
N LEU A 822 -56.21 9.70 -9.22
CA LEU A 822 -55.23 9.78 -8.13
C LEU A 822 -54.12 10.78 -8.45
N ILE A 823 -53.59 10.74 -9.72
CA ILE A 823 -52.46 11.59 -10.10
C ILE A 823 -52.94 13.04 -10.25
N ARG A 824 -54.15 13.17 -10.72
CA ARG A 824 -54.71 14.53 -10.84
C ARG A 824 -54.84 15.20 -9.47
N GLU A 825 -55.34 14.41 -8.44
CA GLU A 825 -55.52 15.00 -7.08
C GLU A 825 -54.16 15.29 -6.42
N LEU A 826 -53.10 14.50 -6.93
CA LEU A 826 -51.78 14.68 -6.28
C LEU A 826 -50.93 15.67 -7.06
N LYS A 827 -51.58 16.28 -8.04
CA LYS A 827 -50.82 17.27 -8.81
C LYS A 827 -50.23 18.36 -7.88
N GLY A 828 -48.87 18.64 -8.09
CA GLY A 828 -48.21 19.67 -7.23
C GLY A 828 -47.58 19.03 -6.00
N LEU A 829 -48.07 17.80 -5.66
CA LEU A 829 -47.51 17.13 -4.45
C LEU A 829 -46.51 16.05 -4.84
N ILE A 830 -46.65 15.53 -6.11
CA ILE A 830 -45.64 14.54 -6.58
C ILE A 830 -45.30 14.87 -8.03
N TYR A 831 -44.03 14.55 -8.43
CA TYR A 831 -43.59 14.74 -9.83
C TYR A 831 -42.89 13.47 -10.32
N GLN A 832 -43.12 13.22 -11.61
CA GLN A 832 -42.34 12.09 -12.16
C GLN A 832 -40.97 12.57 -12.67
N ASN A 833 -39.93 11.93 -12.15
CA ASN A 833 -38.57 12.31 -12.55
C ASN A 833 -38.25 11.73 -13.93
N PRO A 834 -37.91 12.67 -14.90
CA PRO A 834 -37.73 12.24 -16.31
C PRO A 834 -36.54 11.29 -16.46
N VAL A 835 -35.60 11.33 -15.56
CA VAL A 835 -34.40 10.46 -15.66
C VAL A 835 -34.73 9.07 -15.08
N LEU A 836 -35.68 9.01 -14.14
CA LEU A 836 -35.98 7.70 -13.50
C LEU A 836 -37.21 7.08 -14.14
N ALA A 837 -37.84 7.91 -14.98
CA ALA A 837 -39.09 7.39 -15.60
C ALA A 837 -38.74 6.32 -16.65
N LYS A 838 -39.52 5.24 -16.61
CA LYS A 838 -39.30 4.17 -17.61
C LYS A 838 -40.50 4.12 -18.57
N GLU A 839 -40.20 4.08 -19.90
CA GLU A 839 -41.27 4.15 -20.93
C GLU A 839 -42.23 2.96 -20.81
N ASP A 840 -41.73 1.83 -20.25
CA ASP A 840 -42.55 0.59 -20.18
C ASP A 840 -43.26 0.46 -18.83
N ASP A 841 -42.97 1.43 -17.91
CA ASP A 841 -43.62 1.33 -16.59
C ASP A 841 -44.08 2.74 -16.15
N PRO A 842 -45.38 2.98 -16.27
CA PRO A 842 -45.93 4.31 -15.94
C PRO A 842 -45.89 4.58 -14.43
N ASN A 843 -45.53 3.59 -13.58
CA ASN A 843 -45.50 3.77 -12.11
C ASN A 843 -44.07 4.06 -11.61
N ALA A 844 -43.17 4.11 -12.55
CA ALA A 844 -41.78 4.29 -12.09
C ALA A 844 -41.39 5.77 -12.15
N GLY A 845 -40.64 6.16 -11.13
CA GLY A 845 -39.96 7.47 -11.23
C GLY A 845 -40.77 8.58 -10.55
N TRP A 846 -41.79 8.19 -9.71
CA TRP A 846 -42.57 9.25 -9.02
C TRP A 846 -41.90 9.61 -7.68
N GLU A 847 -41.73 10.91 -7.58
CA GLU A 847 -41.12 11.44 -6.32
C GLU A 847 -42.02 12.52 -5.72
N THR A 848 -41.91 12.66 -4.36
CA THR A 848 -42.66 13.77 -3.74
C THR A 848 -42.09 15.12 -4.19
N ALA A 849 -42.91 16.17 -4.15
CA ALA A 849 -42.47 17.52 -4.54
C ALA A 849 -41.24 17.96 -3.74
N ASP A 850 -41.24 17.62 -2.42
CA ASP A 850 -40.10 18.04 -1.56
C ASP A 850 -38.79 17.38 -2.02
N GLU A 851 -38.89 16.12 -2.61
CA GLU A 851 -37.67 15.42 -3.09
C GLU A 851 -37.28 15.92 -4.49
N TYR A 852 -38.24 16.04 -5.37
CA TYR A 852 -37.91 16.38 -6.77
C TYR A 852 -37.47 17.85 -6.86
N LEU A 853 -38.02 18.77 -6.06
CA LEU A 853 -37.72 20.22 -6.17
C LEU A 853 -36.61 20.61 -5.20
N SER A 854 -35.84 19.71 -4.77
CA SER A 854 -34.68 20.00 -3.89
C SER A 854 -33.40 19.45 -4.53
N GLY A 855 -32.25 19.85 -4.09
CA GLY A 855 -30.98 19.45 -4.71
C GLY A 855 -30.58 20.43 -5.84
N ASN A 856 -29.86 19.83 -6.85
CA ASN A 856 -29.44 20.72 -7.95
C ASN A 856 -30.63 21.06 -8.87
N VAL A 857 -31.41 22.10 -8.56
CA VAL A 857 -32.71 22.39 -9.21
C VAL A 857 -32.47 23.05 -10.56
N ARG A 858 -31.34 23.66 -10.73
CA ARG A 858 -31.06 24.27 -12.06
C ARG A 858 -30.80 23.17 -13.10
N GLN A 859 -29.98 22.14 -12.68
CA GLN A 859 -29.76 21.00 -13.60
C GLN A 859 -31.07 20.25 -13.89
N LYS A 860 -31.82 20.02 -12.89
CA LYS A 860 -33.11 19.31 -13.08
C LYS A 860 -34.03 20.11 -14.01
N LEU A 861 -34.03 21.47 -13.91
CA LEU A 861 -34.86 22.28 -14.83
C LEU A 861 -34.40 22.12 -16.27
N ARG A 862 -33.06 22.07 -16.44
CA ARG A 862 -32.57 21.88 -17.83
C ARG A 862 -33.02 20.53 -18.39
N ILE A 863 -32.87 19.55 -17.57
CA ILE A 863 -33.24 18.19 -18.02
C ILE A 863 -34.75 18.13 -18.27
N ALA A 864 -35.52 18.73 -17.39
CA ALA A 864 -36.99 18.68 -17.55
C ALA A 864 -37.40 19.40 -18.84
N ARG A 865 -36.69 20.52 -19.24
CA ARG A 865 -37.04 21.25 -20.47
C ARG A 865 -36.77 20.40 -21.71
N ILE A 866 -35.65 19.68 -21.61
CA ILE A 866 -35.30 18.83 -22.77
C ILE A 866 -36.35 17.73 -22.95
N TYR A 867 -36.81 17.17 -21.85
CA TYR A 867 -37.75 16.04 -21.96
C TYR A 867 -39.17 16.57 -22.25
N ALA A 868 -39.46 17.79 -21.84
CA ALA A 868 -40.81 18.34 -22.07
C ALA A 868 -41.01 18.63 -23.56
N GLN A 869 -39.83 18.67 -24.33
CA GLN A 869 -39.98 18.91 -25.78
C GLN A 869 -40.62 17.71 -26.47
N ASN A 870 -40.45 16.53 -25.89
CA ASN A 870 -40.91 15.29 -26.55
C ASN A 870 -42.04 14.63 -25.75
N ASN A 871 -42.38 15.14 -24.51
CA ASN A 871 -43.43 14.57 -23.65
C ASN A 871 -44.08 15.69 -22.81
N PRO A 872 -45.38 16.03 -23.16
CA PRO A 872 -46.07 17.16 -22.51
C PRO A 872 -46.30 16.89 -21.02
N LEU A 873 -46.12 15.70 -20.58
CA LEU A 873 -46.29 15.34 -19.15
C LEU A 873 -45.28 16.08 -18.27
N PHE A 874 -44.10 16.49 -18.85
CA PHE A 874 -43.05 17.09 -17.99
C PHE A 874 -43.13 18.61 -18.03
N ALA A 875 -44.24 19.13 -18.67
CA ALA A 875 -44.44 20.60 -18.65
C ALA A 875 -44.70 21.11 -17.23
N ASP A 876 -45.36 20.29 -16.50
CA ASP A 876 -45.61 20.67 -15.10
C ASP A 876 -44.33 20.70 -14.28
N ASN A 877 -43.40 19.74 -14.61
CA ASN A 877 -42.09 19.74 -13.91
C ASN A 877 -41.32 21.04 -14.17
N VAL A 878 -41.42 21.53 -15.41
CA VAL A 878 -40.67 22.75 -15.78
C VAL A 878 -41.24 23.95 -15.02
N GLU A 879 -42.56 23.97 -15.00
CA GLU A 879 -43.20 25.11 -14.29
C GLU A 879 -42.82 25.13 -12.80
N ALA A 880 -42.85 23.98 -12.21
CA ALA A 880 -42.54 23.90 -10.76
C ALA A 880 -41.07 24.22 -10.48
N LEU A 881 -40.11 23.73 -11.32
CA LEU A 881 -38.67 23.94 -11.09
C LEU A 881 -38.29 25.40 -11.39
N GLU A 882 -39.12 26.10 -12.23
CA GLU A 882 -38.85 27.53 -12.50
C GLU A 882 -39.18 28.39 -11.28
N LYS A 883 -40.12 27.94 -10.52
CA LYS A 883 -40.54 28.74 -9.34
C LYS A 883 -39.58 28.54 -8.16
N VAL A 884 -38.78 27.43 -8.22
CA VAL A 884 -38.02 27.14 -6.98
C VAL A 884 -36.53 27.40 -7.25
N GLN A 885 -36.28 28.27 -8.32
CA GLN A 885 -34.86 28.55 -8.58
C GLN A 885 -34.31 29.54 -7.52
N PRO A 886 -33.11 29.14 -6.97
CA PRO A 886 -32.52 30.09 -6.03
C PRO A 886 -32.29 31.47 -6.66
N LYS A 887 -32.42 32.45 -5.73
CA LYS A 887 -32.15 33.81 -6.24
C LYS A 887 -30.68 33.97 -6.62
N ASP A 888 -30.52 34.60 -7.84
CA ASP A 888 -29.11 34.78 -8.26
C ASP A 888 -28.36 35.71 -7.30
N LEU A 889 -27.22 35.22 -6.96
CA LEU A 889 -26.37 36.10 -6.12
C LEU A 889 -25.68 37.15 -7.01
N THR A 890 -25.59 38.39 -6.39
CA THR A 890 -24.87 39.45 -7.12
C THR A 890 -23.38 39.46 -6.73
N ALA A 891 -22.59 40.25 -7.43
CA ALA A 891 -21.11 40.24 -7.25
C ALA A 891 -20.72 40.50 -5.79
N PRO A 892 -21.40 41.40 -5.00
CA PRO A 892 -20.97 41.66 -3.61
C PRO A 892 -21.30 40.48 -2.68
N GLU A 893 -22.21 39.65 -3.16
CA GLU A 893 -22.62 38.50 -2.30
C GLU A 893 -21.75 37.27 -2.57
N ILE A 894 -20.81 37.45 -3.58
CA ILE A 894 -19.92 36.32 -3.90
C ILE A 894 -18.50 36.66 -3.43
N SER A 895 -17.96 35.67 -2.58
CA SER A 895 -16.58 35.91 -2.11
C SER A 895 -15.60 35.04 -2.93
N VAL A 896 -14.63 35.78 -3.56
CA VAL A 896 -13.65 35.03 -4.37
C VAL A 896 -12.25 35.26 -3.80
N LYS A 897 -11.63 34.05 -3.54
CA LYS A 897 -10.23 34.17 -3.05
C LYS A 897 -9.25 33.81 -4.17
N LEU A 898 -8.03 34.30 -3.98
CA LEU A 898 -6.97 33.93 -4.94
C LEU A 898 -6.68 32.42 -4.88
N GLY A 899 -6.73 31.84 -6.09
CA GLY A 899 -6.42 30.37 -6.12
C GLY A 899 -7.67 29.53 -6.27
N THR A 900 -8.84 30.31 -6.30
CA THR A 900 -10.07 29.53 -6.58
C THR A 900 -10.00 28.92 -7.98
N THR A 901 -10.38 27.71 -8.12
CA THR A 901 -10.08 26.90 -9.33
C THR A 901 -11.04 27.26 -10.47
N TRP A 902 -12.13 27.95 -10.18
CA TRP A 902 -13.06 28.21 -11.30
C TRP A 902 -12.76 29.56 -11.94
N ILE A 903 -11.65 30.16 -11.51
CA ILE A 903 -11.24 31.40 -12.19
C ILE A 903 -10.21 31.04 -13.27
N GLU A 904 -10.37 31.59 -14.37
CA GLU A 904 -9.46 31.28 -15.49
C GLU A 904 -8.06 31.86 -15.26
N ASN A 905 -7.04 31.10 -15.69
CA ASN A 905 -5.63 31.51 -15.46
C ASN A 905 -5.34 32.87 -16.09
N GLU A 906 -6.02 33.17 -17.19
CA GLU A 906 -5.77 34.47 -17.89
C GLU A 906 -6.20 35.64 -17.01
N ASP A 907 -7.19 35.46 -16.27
CA ASP A 907 -7.63 36.57 -15.39
C ASP A 907 -6.70 36.72 -14.19
N TYR A 908 -6.05 35.58 -13.68
CA TYR A 908 -4.99 35.75 -12.66
C TYR A 908 -3.79 36.50 -13.23
N GLU A 909 -3.49 36.17 -14.48
CA GLU A 909 -2.33 36.85 -15.11
C GLU A 909 -2.61 38.35 -15.27
N GLN A 910 -3.82 38.62 -15.76
CA GLN A 910 -4.18 40.05 -15.92
C GLN A 910 -4.13 40.80 -14.59
N PHE A 911 -4.59 40.17 -13.56
CA PHE A 911 -4.53 40.83 -12.23
C PHE A 911 -3.08 41.11 -11.84
N ILE A 912 -2.21 40.12 -12.11
CA ILE A 912 -0.79 40.30 -11.71
C ILE A 912 -0.15 41.40 -12.58
N TYR A 913 -0.54 41.47 -13.90
CA TYR A 913 0.02 42.51 -14.76
C TYR A 913 -0.35 43.91 -14.24
N GLU A 914 -1.55 44.03 -13.78
CA GLU A 914 -2.04 45.37 -13.38
C GLU A 914 -1.56 45.73 -11.97
N LEU A 915 -1.55 44.67 -11.12
CA LEU A 915 -1.15 44.97 -9.72
C LEU A 915 0.32 45.39 -9.65
N LEU A 916 1.15 44.68 -10.46
CA LEU A 916 2.60 44.94 -10.29
C LEU A 916 3.11 45.80 -11.45
N GLU A 917 2.17 46.23 -12.30
CA GLU A 917 2.51 47.07 -13.48
C GLU A 917 3.62 46.42 -14.31
N ILE A 918 3.32 45.23 -14.66
CA ILE A 918 4.30 44.47 -15.46
C ILE A 918 4.35 45.07 -16.87
N PRO A 919 5.58 45.34 -17.41
CA PRO A 919 5.71 45.95 -18.74
C PRO A 919 5.06 45.09 -19.83
N GLU A 920 4.48 45.82 -20.76
CA GLU A 920 3.67 45.16 -21.82
C GLU A 920 4.48 44.07 -22.53
N ASN A 921 5.85 44.30 -22.57
CA ASN A 921 6.69 43.31 -23.29
C ASN A 921 6.81 42.00 -22.50
N ASN A 922 6.25 42.03 -21.29
CA ASN A 922 6.33 40.80 -20.49
C ASN A 922 4.93 40.25 -20.21
N GLN A 923 3.94 40.80 -20.89
CA GLN A 923 2.56 40.31 -20.76
C GLN A 923 2.21 39.41 -21.96
N ARG A 924 1.42 38.38 -21.69
CA ARG A 924 1.15 37.29 -22.67
C ARG A 924 0.55 37.87 -23.94
N ASN A 925 -0.23 38.99 -23.88
CA ASN A 925 -0.93 39.48 -25.10
C ASN A 925 -0.05 40.44 -25.89
N TYR A 926 1.16 40.82 -25.36
CA TYR A 926 1.92 41.91 -26.02
C TYR A 926 3.35 41.47 -26.26
N CYS A 927 3.65 40.25 -25.72
CA CYS A 927 5.05 39.79 -25.84
C CYS A 927 5.24 39.07 -27.18
N THR A 928 6.39 39.38 -27.84
CA THR A 928 6.75 38.87 -29.19
C THR A 928 6.93 37.34 -29.17
N HIS A 929 7.37 36.72 -27.90
CA HIS A 929 7.47 35.27 -27.66
C HIS A 929 6.80 34.91 -26.33
N ILE A 930 5.79 34.03 -26.43
CA ILE A 930 4.94 33.67 -25.28
C ILE A 930 5.81 33.14 -24.13
N GLY A 931 7.08 32.56 -24.45
CA GLY A 931 8.02 32.04 -23.42
C GLY A 931 8.62 33.17 -22.57
N HIS A 932 8.37 34.43 -22.99
CA HIS A 932 8.97 35.58 -22.28
C HIS A 932 7.94 36.25 -21.35
N ALA A 933 6.74 35.80 -21.47
CA ALA A 933 5.71 36.47 -20.64
C ALA A 933 5.59 35.77 -19.28
N LEU A 934 5.19 36.58 -18.33
CA LEU A 934 4.78 35.99 -17.04
C LEU A 934 3.42 35.29 -17.18
N LYS A 935 3.47 33.90 -16.78
CA LYS A 935 2.20 33.14 -16.97
C LYS A 935 1.88 32.33 -15.70
N VAL A 936 0.57 32.21 -15.60
CA VAL A 936 0.11 31.34 -14.49
C VAL A 936 -0.32 30.00 -15.09
N GLU A 937 0.33 28.93 -14.53
CA GLU A 937 -0.03 27.57 -15.00
C GLU A 937 -0.61 26.73 -13.86
N ARG A 938 -1.73 26.14 -14.29
CA ARG A 938 -2.33 25.24 -13.29
C ARG A 938 -2.05 23.78 -13.69
N LEU A 939 -1.61 23.12 -12.63
CA LEU A 939 -1.42 21.67 -12.89
C LEU A 939 -2.69 20.89 -12.55
N ASP A 940 -3.30 20.13 -13.59
CA ASP A 940 -4.65 19.50 -13.43
C ASP A 940 -4.56 18.31 -12.47
N ALA A 941 -3.41 17.78 -12.13
CA ALA A 941 -3.30 16.59 -11.27
C ALA A 941 -3.53 16.92 -9.80
N ASP A 942 -3.07 18.20 -9.39
CA ASP A 942 -3.31 18.46 -7.95
C ASP A 942 -3.89 19.86 -7.76
N MET A 943 -4.31 20.43 -8.92
CA MET A 943 -4.97 21.76 -8.96
C MET A 943 -4.08 22.84 -8.35
N SER A 944 -2.59 22.63 -8.41
CA SER A 944 -1.69 23.68 -7.88
C SER A 944 -1.33 24.68 -8.98
N TYR A 945 -1.06 25.86 -8.54
CA TYR A 945 -0.71 26.92 -9.50
C TYR A 945 0.80 27.23 -9.44
N HIS A 946 1.34 27.35 -10.61
CA HIS A 946 2.74 27.82 -10.69
C HIS A 946 2.81 29.05 -11.60
N ILE A 947 3.67 29.99 -11.06
CA ILE A 947 3.80 31.20 -11.91
C ILE A 947 5.15 31.14 -12.64
N ASP A 948 5.10 30.98 -13.95
CA ASP A 948 6.31 31.10 -14.80
C ASP A 948 6.67 32.57 -15.06
N ARG A 949 7.84 32.95 -14.61
CA ARG A 949 8.18 34.39 -14.62
C ARG A 949 8.73 34.81 -15.99
N GLY A 950 8.84 33.84 -16.96
CA GLY A 950 9.47 34.23 -18.24
C GLY A 950 10.75 35.05 -18.03
N ASN A 951 10.84 36.28 -18.66
CA ASN A 951 12.05 37.14 -18.55
C ASN A 951 11.83 38.26 -17.53
N PHE A 952 10.88 38.09 -16.89
CA PHE A 952 10.65 39.15 -15.89
C PHE A 952 11.33 38.78 -14.56
N PHE A 953 12.38 39.43 -14.12
CA PHE A 953 13.16 39.07 -12.91
C PHE A 953 12.94 40.13 -11.84
N GLY A 954 11.65 40.85 -11.90
CA GLY A 954 11.05 41.44 -10.67
C GLY A 954 12.06 42.29 -9.91
N GLY A 955 12.51 43.50 -10.52
CA GLY A 955 13.29 44.50 -9.74
C GLY A 955 12.48 45.79 -9.56
N THR A 956 11.13 45.74 -9.68
CA THR A 956 10.43 47.04 -9.49
C THR A 956 10.08 47.27 -8.02
N ILE A 957 9.89 48.50 -7.75
CA ILE A 957 9.56 48.87 -6.34
C ILE A 957 8.27 48.17 -5.91
N ARG A 958 7.40 47.92 -6.76
CA ARG A 958 6.12 47.29 -6.41
C ARG A 958 6.31 45.80 -6.11
N THR A 959 7.25 45.16 -6.77
CA THR A 959 7.47 43.72 -6.54
C THR A 959 8.34 43.49 -5.30
N ARG A 960 9.22 44.50 -4.94
CA ARG A 960 10.20 44.17 -3.86
C ARG A 960 9.80 44.87 -2.57
N GLU A 961 8.98 46.02 -2.79
CA GLU A 961 8.77 46.79 -1.53
C GLU A 961 7.28 47.00 -1.31
N THR A 962 6.50 47.37 -2.38
CA THR A 962 5.08 47.74 -2.17
C THR A 962 4.25 46.48 -1.86
N TYR A 963 4.45 45.40 -2.69
CA TYR A 963 3.62 44.19 -2.45
C TYR A 963 4.52 42.98 -2.13
N GLY A 964 5.83 43.22 -1.97
CA GLY A 964 6.79 42.17 -1.58
C GLY A 964 7.66 42.63 -0.41
N THR A 965 8.41 41.74 0.12
CA THR A 965 9.38 42.11 1.19
C THR A 965 10.81 41.80 0.72
N ARG A 966 11.75 42.24 1.63
CA ARG A 966 13.17 41.97 1.30
C ARG A 966 13.42 40.46 1.17
N PHE A 967 12.62 39.59 1.87
CA PHE A 967 12.95 38.15 1.96
C PHE A 967 12.00 37.34 1.07
N MET A 968 10.92 38.00 0.59
CA MET A 968 9.99 37.30 -0.30
C MET A 968 9.32 38.32 -1.23
N ASP A 969 9.56 38.12 -2.65
CA ASP A 969 8.99 39.12 -3.58
C ASP A 969 7.49 38.86 -3.81
N ALA A 970 6.80 39.88 -4.42
CA ALA A 970 5.32 39.89 -4.53
C ALA A 970 4.83 38.71 -5.38
N ILE A 971 5.65 38.28 -6.41
CA ILE A 971 5.21 37.16 -7.29
C ILE A 971 5.23 35.85 -6.48
N SER A 972 6.23 35.70 -5.54
CA SER A 972 6.28 34.49 -4.70
C SER A 972 5.13 34.47 -3.70
N ILE A 973 4.86 35.67 -3.20
CA ILE A 973 3.73 35.73 -2.24
C ILE A 973 2.43 35.39 -2.96
N ILE A 974 2.25 35.86 -4.21
CA ILE A 974 1.00 35.60 -4.97
C ILE A 974 0.91 34.10 -5.30
N GLU A 975 2.07 33.51 -5.68
CA GLU A 975 2.04 32.06 -5.95
C GLU A 975 1.64 31.26 -4.70
N GLU A 976 2.19 31.71 -3.44
CA GLU A 976 1.75 31.04 -2.18
C GLU A 976 0.24 31.22 -1.96
N LEU A 977 -0.26 32.42 -2.33
CA LEU A 977 -1.69 32.67 -2.10
C LEU A 977 -2.54 31.86 -3.09
N LEU A 978 -2.09 31.73 -4.37
CA LEU A 978 -2.86 30.93 -5.35
C LEU A 978 -2.99 29.48 -4.88
N ASN A 979 -2.00 29.10 -4.01
CA ASN A 979 -2.04 27.68 -3.58
C ASN A 979 -2.52 27.57 -2.13
N SER A 980 -3.16 28.57 -1.61
CA SER A 980 -3.74 28.65 -0.26
C SER A 980 -2.73 28.25 0.81
N ARG A 981 -1.38 28.56 0.52
CA ARG A 981 -0.34 28.28 1.54
C ARG A 981 -0.12 29.53 2.41
N ILE A 982 0.15 29.11 3.74
CA ILE A 982 0.43 30.24 4.66
C ILE A 982 1.80 30.83 4.34
N VAL A 983 1.83 32.21 4.11
CA VAL A 983 3.12 32.86 3.79
C VAL A 983 4.00 32.89 5.04
N THR A 984 5.11 31.98 4.99
CA THR A 984 6.00 31.90 6.18
C THR A 984 7.46 32.10 5.73
N ILE A 985 8.18 32.96 6.56
CA ILE A 985 9.63 33.12 6.32
C ILE A 985 10.42 32.47 7.46
N ARG A 986 11.37 31.52 7.06
CA ARG A 986 12.14 30.80 8.10
C ARG A 986 13.62 31.20 8.01
N ASP A 987 14.20 31.33 9.29
CA ASP A 987 15.66 31.56 9.33
C ASP A 987 16.42 30.23 9.51
N ARG A 988 17.44 30.19 8.86
CA ARG A 988 18.33 29.03 9.04
C ARG A 988 19.19 29.21 10.31
N VAL A 989 18.83 28.29 11.35
CA VAL A 989 19.63 28.39 12.59
C VAL A 989 20.50 27.13 12.73
N GLN A 990 21.81 27.42 12.81
CA GLN A 990 22.77 26.30 12.92
C GLN A 990 23.09 26.02 14.41
N GLU A 991 22.60 24.82 14.97
CA GLU A 991 23.02 24.36 16.32
C GLU A 991 24.01 23.19 16.20
N GLY A 992 25.20 23.53 16.22
CA GLY A 992 26.28 22.55 16.03
C GLY A 992 26.44 22.16 14.55
N GLU A 993 26.30 20.76 13.97
CA GLU A 993 26.34 20.32 12.55
C GLU A 993 24.92 20.16 12.01
N LYS A 994 23.85 20.59 12.80
CA LYS A 994 22.44 20.45 12.34
C LYS A 994 21.84 21.84 12.09
N VAL A 995 21.31 22.00 10.75
CA VAL A 995 20.63 23.26 10.38
C VAL A 995 19.13 23.11 10.66
N ARG A 996 18.73 23.94 11.62
CA ARG A 996 17.27 23.96 11.91
C ARG A 996 16.69 25.30 11.42
N TYR A 997 15.49 25.20 10.71
CA TYR A 997 14.80 26.40 10.22
C TYR A 997 13.73 26.85 11.23
N VAL A 998 14.01 28.01 11.79
CA VAL A 998 13.05 28.53 12.78
C VAL A 998 12.29 29.70 12.13
N ILE A 999 10.99 29.70 12.37
CA ILE A 999 10.11 30.74 11.79
C ILE A 999 10.55 32.12 12.30
N ASN A 1000 10.77 32.93 11.23
CA ASN A 1000 11.06 34.35 11.57
C ASN A 1000 9.75 35.12 11.75
N ARG A 1001 9.36 35.34 13.03
CA ARG A 1001 8.00 35.87 13.35
C ARG A 1001 7.83 37.29 12.81
N LYS A 1002 8.90 38.09 12.90
CA LYS A 1002 8.76 39.49 12.46
C LYS A 1002 8.61 39.57 10.93
N GLU A 1003 9.50 38.82 10.18
CA GLU A 1003 9.47 38.92 8.70
C GLU A 1003 8.24 38.20 8.14
N THR A 1004 7.87 37.17 8.84
CA THR A 1004 6.63 36.47 8.44
C THR A 1004 5.40 37.38 8.61
N MET A 1005 5.35 38.12 9.73
CA MET A 1005 4.20 39.05 9.93
C MET A 1005 4.16 40.11 8.82
N LEU A 1006 5.31 40.65 8.36
CA LEU A 1006 5.34 41.68 7.31
C LEU A 1006 4.88 41.09 5.97
N ALA A 1007 5.41 39.83 5.65
CA ALA A 1007 4.98 39.18 4.39
C ALA A 1007 3.48 38.87 4.43
N ARG A 1008 2.97 38.59 5.62
CA ARG A 1008 1.52 38.31 5.71
C ARG A 1008 0.71 39.60 5.53
N ASP A 1009 1.28 40.65 6.08
CA ASP A 1009 0.56 41.93 5.86
C ASP A 1009 0.48 42.26 4.37
N LYS A 1010 1.65 42.02 3.61
CA LYS A 1010 1.61 42.29 2.15
C LYS A 1010 0.66 41.32 1.45
N ALA A 1011 0.68 40.04 1.90
CA ALA A 1011 -0.28 39.08 1.33
C ALA A 1011 -1.72 39.56 1.51
N GLU A 1012 -2.04 40.20 2.70
CA GLU A 1012 -3.42 40.69 2.92
C GLU A 1012 -3.74 41.86 1.97
N GLN A 1013 -2.73 42.65 1.74
CA GLN A 1013 -2.96 43.77 0.81
C GLN A 1013 -3.26 43.25 -0.61
N ILE A 1014 -2.52 42.22 -1.03
CA ILE A 1014 -2.73 41.66 -2.37
C ILE A 1014 -4.12 40.99 -2.44
N LYS A 1015 -4.51 40.36 -1.34
CA LYS A 1015 -5.86 39.74 -1.31
C LYS A 1015 -6.95 40.80 -1.46
N GLU A 1016 -6.74 41.91 -0.76
CA GLU A 1016 -7.77 42.97 -0.84
C GLU A 1016 -7.81 43.58 -2.24
N ALA A 1017 -6.66 43.71 -2.82
CA ALA A 1017 -6.64 44.29 -4.18
C ALA A 1017 -7.33 43.35 -5.19
N PHE A 1018 -7.10 42.09 -4.97
CA PHE A 1018 -7.74 41.14 -5.91
C PHE A 1018 -9.25 41.14 -5.73
N ARG A 1019 -9.68 41.21 -4.47
CA ARG A 1019 -11.13 41.23 -4.21
C ARG A 1019 -11.81 42.40 -4.92
N ASP A 1020 -11.09 43.51 -4.96
CA ASP A 1020 -11.70 44.68 -5.62
C ASP A 1020 -11.57 44.59 -7.14
N TRP A 1021 -10.58 43.93 -7.54
CA TRP A 1021 -10.23 43.92 -8.98
C TRP A 1021 -11.14 42.94 -9.74
N ILE A 1022 -11.50 41.77 -9.18
CA ILE A 1022 -12.12 40.65 -9.93
C ILE A 1022 -13.52 41.06 -10.40
N PHE A 1023 -14.21 42.05 -9.72
CA PHE A 1023 -15.58 42.37 -10.16
C PHE A 1023 -15.62 43.81 -10.68
N LYS A 1024 -14.52 44.42 -10.88
CA LYS A 1024 -14.47 45.84 -11.28
C LYS A 1024 -14.87 45.98 -12.75
N GLU A 1025 -14.42 45.02 -13.61
CA GLU A 1025 -14.75 45.11 -15.04
C GLU A 1025 -16.07 44.39 -15.32
N PRO A 1026 -17.06 45.05 -16.04
CA PRO A 1026 -18.44 44.55 -16.20
C PRO A 1026 -18.47 43.20 -16.92
N LYS A 1027 -17.68 42.95 -17.92
CA LYS A 1027 -17.74 41.66 -18.65
C LYS A 1027 -17.21 40.52 -17.78
N ARG A 1028 -16.08 40.74 -17.08
CA ARG A 1028 -15.53 39.71 -16.17
C ARG A 1028 -16.48 39.44 -14.99
N ARG A 1029 -17.06 40.54 -14.50
CA ARG A 1029 -18.01 40.37 -13.37
C ARG A 1029 -19.19 39.48 -13.79
N LYS A 1030 -19.77 39.78 -14.96
CA LYS A 1030 -20.90 38.95 -15.43
C LYS A 1030 -20.46 37.49 -15.65
N LYS A 1031 -19.33 37.27 -16.21
CA LYS A 1031 -18.79 35.92 -16.49
C LYS A 1031 -18.72 35.06 -15.22
N TYR A 1032 -18.13 35.52 -14.10
CA TYR A 1032 -17.89 34.67 -12.92
C TYR A 1032 -19.13 34.67 -12.01
N VAL A 1033 -19.97 35.78 -12.09
CA VAL A 1033 -21.22 35.73 -11.32
C VAL A 1033 -22.16 34.69 -11.93
N ASP A 1034 -22.23 34.65 -13.29
CA ASP A 1034 -23.09 33.63 -13.93
C ASP A 1034 -22.55 32.21 -13.66
N PHE A 1035 -21.25 32.08 -13.79
CA PHE A 1035 -20.66 30.75 -13.53
C PHE A 1035 -20.96 30.28 -12.10
N TYR A 1036 -20.77 31.20 -11.13
CA TYR A 1036 -21.00 30.84 -9.73
C TYR A 1036 -22.46 30.42 -9.50
N ASN A 1037 -23.41 31.21 -10.01
CA ASN A 1037 -24.83 30.91 -9.76
C ASN A 1037 -25.26 29.63 -10.49
N GLU A 1038 -24.56 29.34 -11.59
CA GLU A 1038 -24.95 28.12 -12.33
C GLU A 1038 -24.32 26.87 -11.70
N THR A 1039 -23.23 27.06 -11.11
CA THR A 1039 -22.49 25.84 -10.68
C THR A 1039 -22.66 25.66 -9.16
N PHE A 1040 -22.65 26.86 -8.43
CA PHE A 1040 -22.57 26.69 -6.96
C PHE A 1040 -23.89 27.12 -6.32
N ASN A 1041 -24.68 28.14 -6.94
CA ASN A 1041 -25.98 28.55 -6.39
C ASN A 1041 -27.10 27.74 -7.06
N CYS A 1042 -27.02 26.44 -6.89
CA CYS A 1042 -27.99 25.62 -7.65
C CYS A 1042 -28.69 24.65 -6.71
N ASP A 1043 -28.31 24.57 -5.43
CA ASP A 1043 -28.87 23.53 -4.55
C ASP A 1043 -29.95 24.16 -3.65
N ARG A 1044 -31.06 23.58 -3.67
CA ARG A 1044 -32.12 23.97 -2.71
C ARG A 1044 -32.27 22.88 -1.64
N GLN A 1045 -32.30 23.40 -0.38
CA GLN A 1045 -32.42 22.42 0.72
C GLN A 1045 -33.83 21.77 0.72
N ARG A 1046 -33.74 20.57 0.98
CA ARG A 1046 -35.04 19.84 1.03
C ARG A 1046 -35.85 20.25 2.26
N SER A 1047 -37.10 20.46 2.10
CA SER A 1047 -38.00 20.69 3.26
C SER A 1047 -38.64 19.37 3.69
N TYR A 1048 -38.63 19.14 5.04
CA TYR A 1048 -39.17 17.84 5.51
C TYR A 1048 -40.46 18.09 6.30
N ASP A 1049 -41.44 17.28 5.90
CA ASP A 1049 -42.72 17.36 6.62
C ASP A 1049 -43.08 15.96 7.16
N GLY A 1050 -43.14 15.87 8.52
CA GLY A 1050 -43.35 14.55 9.13
C GLY A 1050 -44.77 14.44 9.70
N SER A 1051 -45.75 15.30 9.35
CA SER A 1051 -47.10 15.32 9.95
C SER A 1051 -47.86 14.03 9.61
N TYR A 1052 -47.31 13.36 8.67
CA TYR A 1052 -48.02 12.12 8.27
C TYR A 1052 -47.58 10.93 9.12
N LEU A 1053 -46.54 11.07 9.89
CA LEU A 1053 -46.02 9.91 10.66
C LEU A 1053 -46.96 9.57 11.82
N LYS A 1054 -47.38 8.33 11.82
CA LYS A 1054 -48.35 7.86 12.85
C LYS A 1054 -47.62 7.10 13.96
N LEU A 1055 -46.38 6.72 13.82
CA LEU A 1055 -45.46 6.09 14.79
C LEU A 1055 -46.18 5.03 15.61
N PRO A 1056 -46.51 3.89 14.96
CA PRO A 1056 -47.21 2.79 15.65
C PRO A 1056 -46.37 2.21 16.80
N GLY A 1057 -47.06 1.98 18.00
CA GLY A 1057 -46.30 1.39 19.14
C GLY A 1057 -45.84 2.48 20.11
N LEU A 1058 -46.00 3.73 19.67
CA LEU A 1058 -45.58 4.82 20.58
C LEU A 1058 -46.62 4.99 21.71
N ASN A 1059 -46.07 5.10 22.87
CA ASN A 1059 -46.96 5.36 24.02
C ASN A 1059 -47.90 6.55 23.76
N PRO A 1060 -49.25 6.36 23.88
CA PRO A 1060 -50.25 7.38 23.48
C PRO A 1060 -50.17 8.61 24.39
N LEU A 1061 -49.52 8.42 25.51
CA LEU A 1061 -49.40 9.58 26.42
C LEU A 1061 -48.28 10.52 25.96
N LEU A 1062 -47.45 10.06 25.00
CA LEU A 1062 -46.35 10.92 24.52
C LEU A 1062 -46.74 11.51 23.15
N LYS A 1063 -46.77 12.93 23.10
CA LYS A 1063 -47.07 13.57 21.79
C LYS A 1063 -45.84 14.34 21.30
N LEU A 1064 -45.46 13.93 19.97
CA LEU A 1064 -44.26 14.60 19.43
C LEU A 1064 -44.63 15.99 18.90
N ARG A 1065 -43.66 16.94 19.06
CA ARG A 1065 -43.84 18.27 18.45
C ARG A 1065 -43.65 18.21 16.92
N PRO A 1066 -44.23 19.18 16.24
CA PRO A 1066 -44.17 19.15 14.77
C PRO A 1066 -42.72 19.09 14.27
N TYR A 1067 -41.80 19.77 14.84
CA TYR A 1067 -40.42 19.74 14.32
C TYR A 1067 -39.76 18.37 14.58
N GLN A 1068 -40.09 17.67 15.69
CA GLN A 1068 -39.54 16.33 15.97
C GLN A 1068 -40.02 15.31 14.93
N LYS A 1069 -41.25 15.49 14.48
CA LYS A 1069 -41.74 14.61 13.42
C LYS A 1069 -41.02 14.90 12.09
N ASN A 1070 -40.72 16.18 11.90
CA ASN A 1070 -39.96 16.51 10.68
C ASN A 1070 -38.55 15.92 10.72
N ALA A 1071 -38.00 15.92 11.91
CA ALA A 1071 -36.64 15.35 12.04
C ALA A 1071 -36.67 13.83 11.76
N VAL A 1072 -37.74 13.16 12.28
CA VAL A 1072 -37.86 11.70 12.02
C VAL A 1072 -38.03 11.47 10.52
N ALA A 1073 -38.78 12.27 9.90
CA ALA A 1073 -38.98 12.13 8.45
C ALA A 1073 -37.67 12.38 7.69
N ARG A 1074 -36.97 13.39 8.14
CA ARG A 1074 -35.67 13.66 7.50
C ARG A 1074 -34.75 12.45 7.58
N ALA A 1075 -34.70 11.84 8.75
CA ALA A 1075 -33.79 10.69 8.92
C ALA A 1075 -34.26 9.51 8.06
N LEU A 1076 -35.50 9.32 7.83
CA LEU A 1076 -36.01 8.15 7.08
C LEU A 1076 -35.83 8.35 5.57
N LEU A 1077 -35.73 9.62 5.11
CA LEU A 1077 -35.77 9.89 3.65
C LEU A 1077 -34.36 10.14 3.13
N CYS A 1078 -33.40 10.56 3.87
CA CYS A 1078 -32.07 11.05 3.41
C CYS A 1078 -31.10 9.87 3.32
N GLY A 1079 -31.64 8.44 3.35
CA GLY A 1079 -30.89 7.20 3.02
C GLY A 1079 -29.40 7.32 3.35
N GLY A 1080 -28.86 8.55 4.09
CA GLY A 1080 -27.43 8.75 4.45
C GLY A 1080 -27.32 9.22 5.90
N ASN A 1081 -26.16 9.94 6.26
CA ASN A 1081 -25.85 10.41 7.63
C ASN A 1081 -26.70 11.65 7.97
N THR A 1082 -27.43 11.55 9.06
CA THR A 1082 -28.28 12.69 9.48
C THR A 1082 -27.76 13.25 10.81
N LEU A 1083 -27.55 14.61 10.74
CA LEU A 1083 -27.15 15.27 12.00
C LEU A 1083 -28.36 16.00 12.62
N LEU A 1084 -28.71 15.62 13.88
CA LEU A 1084 -29.78 16.34 14.59
C LEU A 1084 -29.18 17.37 15.55
N ALA A 1085 -29.03 18.69 15.09
CA ALA A 1085 -28.29 19.72 15.87
C ALA A 1085 -29.28 20.54 16.69
N HIS A 1086 -30.20 19.87 17.50
CA HIS A 1086 -31.15 20.61 18.37
C HIS A 1086 -30.52 20.92 19.72
N THR A 1087 -30.93 22.06 20.41
CA THR A 1087 -30.41 22.44 21.75
C THR A 1087 -30.84 21.42 22.80
N VAL A 1088 -30.11 21.34 23.97
CA VAL A 1088 -30.40 20.38 25.07
C VAL A 1088 -31.83 20.60 25.59
N GLY A 1089 -32.63 19.42 25.71
CA GLY A 1089 -34.01 19.51 26.26
C GLY A 1089 -35.05 19.59 25.13
N ALA A 1090 -34.59 19.64 23.86
CA ALA A 1090 -35.50 19.82 22.71
C ALA A 1090 -36.10 18.46 22.28
N GLY A 1091 -35.72 17.43 23.10
CA GLY A 1091 -36.37 16.12 22.88
C GLY A 1091 -35.59 15.27 21.86
N LYS A 1092 -34.21 15.35 21.77
CA LYS A 1092 -33.37 14.62 20.80
C LYS A 1092 -33.43 13.10 21.06
N SER A 1093 -33.53 12.81 22.38
CA SER A 1093 -33.54 11.37 22.71
C SER A 1093 -34.81 10.68 22.16
N LEU A 1094 -35.92 11.37 22.34
CA LEU A 1094 -37.20 10.82 21.83
C LEU A 1094 -37.18 10.73 20.30
N GLU A 1095 -36.51 11.72 19.57
CA GLU A 1095 -36.41 11.67 18.10
C GLU A 1095 -35.62 10.44 17.64
N MET A 1096 -34.46 10.19 18.35
CA MET A 1096 -33.58 9.06 17.96
C MET A 1096 -34.32 7.72 18.13
N ILE A 1097 -35.16 7.66 19.27
CA ILE A 1097 -35.88 6.40 19.55
C ILE A 1097 -36.94 6.16 18.48
N CYS A 1098 -37.61 7.24 18.10
CA CYS A 1098 -38.67 7.09 17.08
C CYS A 1098 -38.06 6.76 15.71
N ILE A 1099 -36.90 7.34 15.42
CA ILE A 1099 -36.24 7.04 14.13
C ILE A 1099 -35.82 5.57 14.09
N CYS A 1100 -35.32 5.14 15.24
CA CYS A 1100 -34.86 3.72 15.31
C CYS A 1100 -36.03 2.76 15.06
N MET A 1101 -37.13 2.99 15.68
CA MET A 1101 -38.26 2.05 15.58
C MET A 1101 -38.90 2.13 14.19
N GLU A 1102 -38.85 3.35 13.65
CA GLU A 1102 -39.50 3.46 12.32
C GLU A 1102 -38.61 2.85 11.24
N MET A 1103 -37.28 3.00 11.42
CA MET A 1103 -36.37 2.36 10.44
C MET A 1103 -36.51 0.84 10.49
N ARG A 1104 -36.72 0.31 11.74
CA ARG A 1104 -36.92 -1.15 11.86
C ARG A 1104 -38.26 -1.58 11.26
N ARG A 1105 -39.21 -0.83 11.46
CA ARG A 1105 -40.56 -1.20 10.97
C ARG A 1105 -40.58 -1.18 9.43
N LEU A 1106 -39.82 -0.13 8.84
CA LEU A 1106 -39.89 0.02 7.38
C LEU A 1106 -38.86 -0.88 6.70
N GLY A 1107 -38.11 -1.66 7.54
CA GLY A 1107 -37.09 -2.60 6.98
C GLY A 1107 -35.82 -1.86 6.51
N LEU A 1108 -35.68 -0.53 6.89
CA LEU A 1108 -34.46 0.22 6.51
C LEU A 1108 -33.28 -0.18 7.40
N ALA A 1109 -33.63 -0.70 8.56
CA ALA A 1109 -32.60 -1.25 9.46
C ALA A 1109 -33.13 -2.51 10.14
N THR A 1110 -32.23 -3.43 10.20
CA THR A 1110 -32.64 -4.68 10.87
C THR A 1110 -32.20 -4.70 12.33
N LYS A 1111 -31.08 -4.12 12.59
CA LYS A 1111 -30.58 -4.12 13.98
C LYS A 1111 -29.84 -2.80 14.26
N PRO A 1112 -30.61 -1.89 14.76
CA PRO A 1112 -30.00 -0.58 15.06
C PRO A 1112 -29.25 -0.60 16.39
N LEU A 1113 -28.16 0.31 16.47
CA LEU A 1113 -27.36 0.40 17.71
C LEU A 1113 -27.25 1.89 18.11
N LEU A 1114 -27.63 2.15 19.40
CA LEU A 1114 -27.50 3.52 19.94
C LEU A 1114 -26.35 3.60 20.95
N THR A 1115 -25.38 4.50 20.62
CA THR A 1115 -24.29 4.68 21.59
C THR A 1115 -24.44 6.02 22.33
N VAL A 1116 -24.39 5.93 23.70
CA VAL A 1116 -24.65 7.13 24.53
C VAL A 1116 -23.54 7.23 25.59
N PRO A 1117 -23.38 8.40 26.25
CA PRO A 1117 -22.42 8.47 27.37
C PRO A 1117 -22.69 7.38 28.42
N ASN A 1118 -21.53 6.82 28.97
CA ASN A 1118 -21.58 5.58 29.77
C ASN A 1118 -22.59 5.70 30.93
N HIS A 1119 -22.70 6.80 31.58
CA HIS A 1119 -23.57 6.91 32.78
C HIS A 1119 -25.03 7.08 32.37
N LEU A 1120 -25.32 7.17 30.96
CA LEU A 1120 -26.71 7.46 30.56
C LEU A 1120 -27.33 6.23 29.89
N THR A 1121 -26.66 5.11 29.81
CA THR A 1121 -27.16 3.93 29.06
C THR A 1121 -28.49 3.45 29.62
N PHE A 1122 -28.64 3.39 31.04
CA PHE A 1122 -29.90 2.88 31.64
C PHE A 1122 -31.02 3.91 31.49
N GLN A 1123 -30.55 5.12 31.70
CA GLN A 1123 -31.57 6.17 31.53
C GLN A 1123 -32.12 6.17 30.09
N MET A 1124 -31.24 6.03 29.09
CA MET A 1124 -31.71 5.98 27.68
C MET A 1124 -32.59 4.74 27.46
N GLY A 1125 -32.22 3.59 28.06
CA GLY A 1125 -33.08 2.39 27.99
C GLY A 1125 -34.48 2.63 28.57
N ALA A 1126 -34.50 3.24 29.71
CA ALA A 1126 -35.81 3.52 30.34
C ALA A 1126 -36.65 4.45 29.45
N GLU A 1127 -36.00 5.50 28.93
CA GLU A 1127 -36.74 6.41 28.04
C GLU A 1127 -37.26 5.66 26.79
N PHE A 1128 -36.45 4.72 26.27
CA PHE A 1128 -36.86 3.93 25.08
C PHE A 1128 -38.10 3.10 25.39
N LEU A 1129 -38.13 2.42 26.62
CA LEU A 1129 -39.27 1.52 26.94
C LEU A 1129 -40.48 2.34 27.38
N ARG A 1130 -40.15 3.57 27.84
CA ARG A 1130 -41.29 4.46 28.10
C ARG A 1130 -41.99 4.86 26.79
N ALA A 1131 -41.13 5.16 25.76
CA ALA A 1131 -41.71 5.59 24.47
C ALA A 1131 -42.30 4.39 23.72
N TYR A 1132 -41.61 3.24 23.78
CA TYR A 1132 -42.12 2.01 23.14
C TYR A 1132 -42.03 0.85 24.12
N PRO A 1133 -43.08 0.55 24.88
CA PRO A 1133 -43.06 -0.43 26.00
C PRO A 1133 -42.89 -1.87 25.50
N ASP A 1134 -43.22 -2.20 24.21
CA ASP A 1134 -43.12 -3.59 23.70
C ASP A 1134 -41.79 -3.80 22.97
N ALA A 1135 -40.93 -2.74 22.97
CA ALA A 1135 -39.66 -2.88 22.24
C ALA A 1135 -38.71 -3.85 22.94
N LYS A 1136 -38.10 -4.80 22.11
CA LYS A 1136 -37.03 -5.69 22.62
C LYS A 1136 -35.66 -5.02 22.51
N ILE A 1137 -35.15 -4.49 23.71
CA ILE A 1137 -33.88 -3.73 23.59
C ILE A 1137 -32.81 -4.45 24.43
N LEU A 1138 -31.59 -4.31 23.95
CA LEU A 1138 -30.44 -4.81 24.73
C LEU A 1138 -29.60 -3.62 25.22
N ILE A 1139 -29.40 -3.57 26.57
CA ILE A 1139 -28.63 -2.43 27.14
C ILE A 1139 -27.33 -2.98 27.73
N THR A 1140 -26.20 -2.28 27.30
CA THR A 1140 -24.89 -2.77 27.80
C THR A 1140 -24.51 -2.06 29.10
N ARG A 1141 -23.67 -2.86 29.93
CA ARG A 1141 -23.15 -2.29 31.21
C ARG A 1141 -21.62 -2.28 31.18
N LYS A 1142 -21.15 -1.48 32.14
CA LYS A 1142 -19.67 -1.44 32.21
C LYS A 1142 -19.09 -2.82 32.52
N GLU A 1143 -19.74 -3.65 33.36
CA GLU A 1143 -19.21 -4.96 33.77
C GLU A 1143 -19.26 -5.97 32.60
N ASP A 1144 -20.26 -5.69 31.61
CA ASP A 1144 -20.44 -6.60 30.46
C ASP A 1144 -19.24 -6.53 29.51
N PHE A 1145 -18.46 -5.48 29.73
CA PHE A 1145 -17.35 -5.37 28.76
C PHE A 1145 -16.01 -5.48 29.49
N GLN A 1146 -16.09 -6.17 30.76
CA GLN A 1146 -14.86 -6.69 31.39
C GLN A 1146 -14.35 -7.92 30.64
N LYS A 1147 -13.06 -8.16 30.56
CA LYS A 1147 -12.39 -9.16 29.70
C LYS A 1147 -13.09 -10.52 29.75
N GLU A 1148 -13.70 -10.97 30.85
CA GLU A 1148 -14.29 -12.33 31.00
C GLU A 1148 -15.73 -12.36 30.48
N ASN A 1149 -16.48 -11.15 30.32
CA ASN A 1149 -17.93 -11.12 30.01
C ASN A 1149 -18.20 -10.47 28.65
N ARG A 1150 -17.18 -9.90 28.13
CA ARG A 1150 -17.34 -9.11 26.87
C ARG A 1150 -17.71 -10.05 25.72
N ARG A 1151 -17.07 -11.27 25.75
CA ARG A 1151 -17.34 -12.26 24.68
C ARG A 1151 -18.81 -12.70 24.71
N ARG A 1152 -19.23 -12.85 25.79
CA ARG A 1152 -20.64 -13.25 25.96
C ARG A 1152 -21.60 -12.13 25.54
N MET A 1153 -21.20 -10.97 25.76
CA MET A 1153 -22.10 -9.82 25.45
C MET A 1153 -22.14 -9.59 23.93
N ILE A 1154 -21.01 -9.70 23.30
CA ILE A 1154 -20.98 -9.46 21.84
C ILE A 1154 -21.70 -10.61 21.13
N ALA A 1155 -21.59 -11.81 21.59
CA ALA A 1155 -22.36 -12.95 21.04
C ALA A 1155 -23.88 -12.74 21.24
N ARG A 1156 -24.17 -12.10 22.33
CA ARG A 1156 -25.60 -11.79 22.60
C ARG A 1156 -26.13 -10.76 21.59
N MET A 1157 -25.26 -9.85 21.32
CA MET A 1157 -25.66 -8.82 20.34
C MET A 1157 -25.88 -9.46 18.96
N ALA A 1158 -25.04 -10.49 18.66
CA ALA A 1158 -25.06 -11.08 17.30
C ALA A 1158 -26.24 -12.04 17.15
N THR A 1159 -26.63 -12.74 18.15
CA THR A 1159 -27.61 -13.84 17.99
C THR A 1159 -29.00 -13.33 18.36
N GLY A 1160 -29.07 -12.17 19.04
CA GLY A 1160 -30.40 -11.75 19.55
C GLY A 1160 -31.12 -10.87 18.51
N ASP A 1161 -32.49 -11.11 18.39
CA ASP A 1161 -33.30 -10.21 17.54
C ASP A 1161 -33.83 -9.03 18.36
N TYR A 1162 -32.93 -8.00 18.37
CA TYR A 1162 -33.30 -6.84 19.22
C TYR A 1162 -33.79 -5.69 18.33
N ASP A 1163 -34.89 -4.99 18.87
CA ASP A 1163 -35.34 -3.77 18.17
C ASP A 1163 -34.30 -2.66 18.22
N CYS A 1164 -33.39 -2.68 19.28
CA CYS A 1164 -32.28 -1.71 19.37
C CYS A 1164 -31.30 -2.16 20.45
N ILE A 1165 -29.99 -1.94 20.14
CA ILE A 1165 -28.94 -2.17 21.16
C ILE A 1165 -28.42 -0.82 21.66
N ILE A 1166 -28.45 -0.70 22.99
CA ILE A 1166 -27.93 0.55 23.57
C ILE A 1166 -26.58 0.27 24.27
N ILE A 1167 -25.56 1.03 23.79
CA ILE A 1167 -24.23 0.74 24.33
C ILE A 1167 -23.54 2.08 24.69
N GLY A 1168 -22.77 2.03 25.82
CA GLY A 1168 -22.02 3.24 26.20
C GLY A 1168 -20.84 3.52 25.26
N HIS A 1169 -20.37 4.85 25.22
CA HIS A 1169 -19.29 5.23 24.29
C HIS A 1169 -18.03 4.38 24.53
N THR A 1170 -17.65 4.28 25.78
CA THR A 1170 -16.40 3.55 26.07
C THR A 1170 -16.54 2.07 25.71
N GLN A 1171 -17.68 1.56 25.96
CA GLN A 1171 -17.89 0.13 25.68
C GLN A 1171 -17.92 -0.12 24.17
N PHE A 1172 -18.52 0.80 23.44
CA PHE A 1172 -18.56 0.66 21.97
C PHE A 1172 -17.14 0.65 21.40
N GLN A 1173 -16.25 1.49 22.02
CA GLN A 1173 -14.85 1.54 21.55
C GLN A 1173 -14.13 0.21 21.77
N ARG A 1174 -14.74 -0.62 22.58
CA ARG A 1174 -14.04 -1.88 22.94
C ARG A 1174 -14.46 -3.00 21.99
N ILE A 1175 -15.47 -2.73 21.07
CA ILE A 1175 -15.86 -3.74 20.07
C ILE A 1175 -14.93 -3.60 18.85
N ALA A 1176 -14.27 -4.76 18.53
CA ALA A 1176 -13.23 -4.71 17.48
C ALA A 1176 -13.86 -4.81 16.10
N ILE A 1177 -13.26 -4.16 15.17
CA ILE A 1177 -13.64 -4.35 13.76
C ILE A 1177 -12.77 -5.48 13.16
N SER A 1178 -13.32 -6.12 12.17
CA SER A 1178 -12.57 -7.25 11.60
C SER A 1178 -11.17 -6.80 11.13
N PRO A 1179 -10.16 -7.65 11.45
CA PRO A 1179 -8.77 -7.35 11.07
C PRO A 1179 -8.64 -7.12 9.56
N ASP A 1180 -9.50 -7.86 8.74
CA ASP A 1180 -9.41 -7.65 7.26
C ASP A 1180 -9.89 -6.25 6.88
N ARG A 1181 -10.96 -5.79 7.45
CA ARG A 1181 -11.47 -4.43 7.16
C ARG A 1181 -10.51 -3.36 7.70
N GLN A 1182 -10.07 -3.68 8.83
CA GLN A 1182 -9.08 -2.74 9.39
C GLN A 1182 -7.85 -2.63 8.48
N ARG A 1183 -7.40 -3.76 8.02
CA ARG A 1183 -6.23 -3.78 7.13
C ARG A 1183 -6.55 -3.07 5.80
N ALA A 1184 -7.66 -3.41 5.28
CA ALA A 1184 -8.05 -2.78 4.01
C ALA A 1184 -8.12 -1.25 4.14
N MET A 1185 -8.66 -0.82 5.26
CA MET A 1185 -8.78 0.65 5.48
C MET A 1185 -7.39 1.29 5.62
N ILE A 1186 -6.56 0.53 6.39
CA ILE A 1186 -5.21 1.07 6.66
C ILE A 1186 -4.39 1.04 5.37
N GLU A 1187 -4.56 -0.01 4.61
CA GLU A 1187 -3.81 -0.12 3.35
C GLU A 1187 -4.28 0.94 2.35
N GLU A 1188 -5.53 1.07 2.32
CA GLU A 1188 -6.05 2.10 1.40
C GLU A 1188 -5.54 3.50 1.79
N GLN A 1189 -5.51 3.74 3.02
CA GLN A 1189 -5.03 5.06 3.47
C GLN A 1189 -3.53 5.23 3.21
N ALA A 1190 -2.83 4.18 3.51
CA ALA A 1190 -1.36 4.24 3.30
C ALA A 1190 -1.06 4.41 1.80
N GLU A 1191 -1.84 3.73 0.98
CA GLU A 1191 -1.63 3.85 -0.48
C GLU A 1191 -1.96 5.29 -0.97
N GLN A 1192 -2.91 5.79 -0.46
CA GLN A 1192 -3.27 7.17 -0.87
C GLN A 1192 -2.19 8.18 -0.44
N LEU A 1193 -1.67 7.98 0.66
CA LEU A 1193 -0.63 8.90 1.17
C LEU A 1193 0.67 8.72 0.40
N VAL A 1194 1.02 7.48 0.09
CA VAL A 1194 2.27 7.24 -0.67
C VAL A 1194 2.10 7.82 -2.08
N GLU A 1195 0.95 7.63 -2.64
CA GLU A 1195 0.69 8.22 -3.97
C GLU A 1195 0.71 9.76 -3.91
N ALA A 1196 0.19 10.28 -2.90
CA ALA A 1196 0.17 11.75 -2.73
C ALA A 1196 1.59 12.31 -2.56
N ILE A 1197 2.43 11.57 -1.81
CA ILE A 1197 3.81 12.01 -1.55
C ILE A 1197 4.66 11.82 -2.82
N SER A 1198 4.43 10.75 -3.56
CA SER A 1198 5.17 10.49 -4.81
C SER A 1198 4.82 11.55 -5.87
N ARG A 1199 3.74 11.88 -5.89
CA ARG A 1199 3.30 12.91 -6.84
C ARG A 1199 3.83 14.30 -6.47
N ALA A 1200 3.93 14.60 -5.18
CA ALA A 1200 4.48 15.88 -4.67
C ALA A 1200 5.99 15.98 -4.95
N ARG A 1201 6.75 14.94 -5.03
CA ARG A 1201 8.21 14.98 -5.20
C ARG A 1201 8.59 14.90 -6.68
N GLU A 1202 7.77 14.14 -7.55
CA GLU A 1202 7.95 14.20 -9.02
C GLU A 1202 7.77 15.62 -9.56
N GLU A 1203 7.18 16.37 -8.84
CA GLU A 1203 6.88 17.78 -9.18
C GLU A 1203 8.03 18.71 -8.76
N ASP A 1204 8.93 18.15 -7.85
CA ASP A 1204 10.17 18.86 -7.45
C ASP A 1204 11.38 18.33 -8.23
N GLY A 1205 11.09 17.45 -9.35
CA GLY A 1205 12.17 16.93 -10.22
C GLY A 1205 12.94 15.77 -9.58
N LYS A 1206 12.45 15.24 -8.38
CA LYS A 1206 13.15 14.12 -7.70
C LYS A 1206 12.26 12.88 -7.74
N ASN A 1207 12.71 11.71 -8.49
CA ASN A 1207 11.97 10.43 -8.54
C ASN A 1207 12.40 9.50 -7.39
N TRP A 1208 11.24 8.93 -6.68
CA TRP A 1208 11.57 7.92 -5.66
C TRP A 1208 11.80 6.55 -6.33
N SER A 1209 12.87 5.87 -5.78
CA SER A 1209 13.03 4.46 -6.19
C SER A 1209 11.94 3.56 -5.56
N ILE A 1210 11.52 2.49 -6.24
CA ILE A 1210 10.50 1.55 -5.74
C ILE A 1210 10.86 1.07 -4.33
N LYS A 1211 12.07 1.01 -3.96
CA LYS A 1211 12.51 0.58 -2.60
C LYS A 1211 12.16 1.64 -1.56
N GLN A 1212 12.33 2.92 -1.90
CA GLN A 1212 12.02 4.00 -0.93
C GLN A 1212 10.50 4.10 -0.72
N MET A 1213 9.76 3.74 -1.77
CA MET A 1213 8.29 3.81 -1.63
C MET A 1213 7.77 2.69 -0.73
N GLU A 1214 8.37 1.54 -0.94
CA GLU A 1214 7.90 0.40 -0.13
C GLU A 1214 8.32 0.54 1.34
N SER A 1215 9.45 1.10 1.60
CA SER A 1215 9.88 1.31 3.00
C SER A 1215 8.98 2.33 3.71
N ARG A 1216 8.57 3.28 3.09
CA ARG A 1216 7.70 4.32 3.73
C ARG A 1216 6.29 3.77 3.95
N LYS A 1217 5.85 3.07 2.83
CA LYS A 1217 4.54 2.42 3.04
C LYS A 1217 4.54 1.54 4.30
N LYS A 1218 5.59 0.78 4.48
CA LYS A 1218 5.67 -0.12 5.65
C LYS A 1218 5.70 0.68 6.96
N LYS A 1219 6.37 1.82 6.99
CA LYS A 1219 6.42 2.65 8.23
C LYS A 1219 5.05 3.26 8.53
N LEU A 1220 4.34 3.62 7.48
CA LEU A 1220 3.01 4.22 7.70
C LEU A 1220 2.01 3.17 8.17
N LEU A 1221 2.11 2.02 7.49
CA LEU A 1221 1.22 0.93 7.95
C LEU A 1221 1.47 0.59 9.41
N GLN A 1222 2.73 0.68 9.76
CA GLN A 1222 3.07 0.44 11.19
C GLN A 1222 2.43 1.51 12.09
N LYS A 1223 2.61 2.68 11.75
CA LYS A 1223 2.08 3.77 12.59
C LYS A 1223 0.55 3.68 12.72
N ILE A 1224 0.01 3.25 11.55
CA ILE A 1224 -1.47 3.17 11.57
C ILE A 1224 -1.89 1.98 12.45
N GLU A 1225 -1.18 0.91 12.36
CA GLU A 1225 -1.47 -0.25 13.23
C GLU A 1225 -1.20 0.06 14.70
N GLU A 1226 -0.14 0.86 15.02
CA GLU A 1226 0.15 1.29 16.41
C GLU A 1226 -0.97 2.21 16.94
N LEU A 1227 -1.49 3.01 16.01
CA LEU A 1227 -2.50 4.02 16.42
C LEU A 1227 -3.86 3.34 16.59
N ASN A 1228 -3.86 2.04 16.07
CA ASN A 1228 -5.12 1.28 16.25
C ASN A 1228 -5.13 0.56 17.60
N ASN A 1229 -5.50 1.27 18.71
CA ASN A 1229 -5.58 0.83 20.12
C ASN A 1229 -6.19 -0.57 20.24
N GLU A 1230 -5.45 -1.67 19.89
CA GLU A 1230 -5.92 -3.07 20.08
C GLU A 1230 -5.82 -3.47 21.55
N GLU A 1231 -5.15 -2.56 22.47
CA GLU A 1231 -4.98 -2.90 23.91
C GLU A 1231 -6.35 -2.97 24.62
N ILE A 1232 -7.54 -2.64 23.79
CA ILE A 1232 -8.85 -2.60 24.47
C ILE A 1232 -9.78 -3.63 23.82
N LYS A 1233 -9.20 -4.51 22.79
CA LYS A 1233 -10.23 -5.24 22.02
C LYS A 1233 -9.90 -6.73 21.97
N ASP A 1234 -10.60 -7.63 22.63
CA ASP A 1234 -10.50 -9.11 22.68
C ASP A 1234 -10.96 -9.70 21.34
N ASP A 1235 -10.09 -10.61 20.65
CA ASP A 1235 -10.27 -11.42 19.42
C ASP A 1235 -11.37 -12.46 19.60
N VAL A 1236 -12.71 -12.06 19.80
CA VAL A 1236 -13.60 -13.26 19.92
C VAL A 1236 -14.76 -13.11 18.94
N MET A 1237 -15.25 -11.67 18.44
CA MET A 1237 -16.31 -11.39 17.46
C MET A 1237 -16.24 -9.91 17.06
N TYR A 1238 -16.23 -9.68 15.68
CA TYR A 1238 -16.00 -8.33 15.14
C TYR A 1238 -17.35 -7.61 14.95
N PHE A 1239 -17.29 -6.29 15.05
CA PHE A 1239 -18.50 -5.46 14.95
C PHE A 1239 -19.39 -5.95 13.81
N GLU A 1240 -18.81 -6.40 12.72
CA GLU A 1240 -19.59 -6.80 11.53
C GLU A 1240 -20.40 -8.07 11.83
N GLU A 1241 -19.89 -8.76 12.69
CA GLU A 1241 -20.54 -10.05 13.00
C GLU A 1241 -21.71 -9.86 13.97
N THR A 1242 -21.90 -8.57 14.50
CA THR A 1242 -23.00 -8.33 15.45
C THR A 1242 -24.32 -8.15 14.68
N GLY A 1243 -24.21 -7.86 13.30
CA GLY A 1243 -25.45 -7.75 12.50
C GLY A 1243 -26.03 -6.34 12.58
N VAL A 1244 -25.24 -5.41 13.27
CA VAL A 1244 -25.74 -4.02 13.39
C VAL A 1244 -25.60 -3.34 12.03
N ASP A 1245 -26.66 -2.66 11.56
CA ASP A 1245 -26.60 -2.06 10.20
C ASP A 1245 -27.09 -0.60 10.25
N ALA A 1246 -27.34 -0.10 11.51
CA ALA A 1246 -27.61 1.34 11.69
C ALA A 1246 -27.06 1.80 13.04
N LEU A 1247 -26.23 2.97 12.97
CA LEU A 1247 -25.57 3.43 14.21
C LEU A 1247 -26.06 4.84 14.54
N PHE A 1248 -26.55 4.99 15.80
CA PHE A 1248 -26.92 6.33 16.31
C PHE A 1248 -25.96 6.75 17.43
N VAL A 1249 -25.43 7.99 17.21
CA VAL A 1249 -24.41 8.40 18.18
C VAL A 1249 -24.90 9.65 18.92
N ASP A 1250 -25.14 9.53 20.25
CA ASP A 1250 -25.46 10.72 21.07
C ASP A 1250 -24.17 11.47 21.48
N GLU A 1251 -24.18 12.80 21.39
CA GLU A 1251 -23.03 13.67 21.70
C GLU A 1251 -21.89 13.43 20.71
N ALA A 1252 -22.29 13.48 19.41
CA ALA A 1252 -21.33 13.15 18.34
C ALA A 1252 -20.19 14.17 18.30
N HIS A 1253 -20.37 15.38 18.82
CA HIS A 1253 -19.31 16.40 18.84
C HIS A 1253 -18.07 15.92 19.59
N LEU A 1254 -18.12 14.92 20.43
CA LEU A 1254 -16.96 14.39 21.19
C LEU A 1254 -16.04 13.59 20.26
N PHE A 1255 -16.46 13.38 18.98
CA PHE A 1255 -15.67 12.54 18.07
C PHE A 1255 -15.24 13.36 16.86
N LYS A 1256 -15.15 14.77 16.87
CA LYS A 1256 -14.93 15.76 15.79
C LYS A 1256 -13.45 15.81 15.40
N ASN A 1257 -12.48 14.95 16.09
CA ASN A 1257 -11.04 14.94 15.72
C ASN A 1257 -10.58 13.53 15.40
N CYS A 1258 -11.54 12.60 15.04
CA CYS A 1258 -11.15 11.24 14.59
C CYS A 1258 -10.94 11.26 13.07
N ALA A 1259 -9.68 11.56 12.52
CA ALA A 1259 -9.17 11.57 11.12
C ALA A 1259 -10.23 11.06 10.14
N LYS A 1260 -11.41 11.68 9.99
CA LYS A 1260 -12.26 11.41 8.80
C LYS A 1260 -12.01 12.49 7.74
N ARG A 1261 -11.00 12.32 6.87
CA ARG A 1261 -11.09 13.14 5.63
C ARG A 1261 -12.28 12.71 4.78
N CYS A 1262 -13.54 13.01 5.23
CA CYS A 1262 -14.77 12.91 4.42
C CYS A 1262 -14.71 13.90 3.24
N ARG A 1263 -14.51 13.35 2.02
CA ARG A 1263 -14.85 13.91 0.69
C ARG A 1263 -16.26 14.51 0.68
N THR A 1264 -16.39 15.76 1.16
CA THR A 1264 -17.60 16.53 0.79
C THR A 1264 -17.66 16.72 -0.73
N ARG A 1265 -18.37 15.81 -1.45
CA ARG A 1265 -18.90 16.37 -2.70
C ARG A 1265 -20.10 17.29 -2.42
#